data_AF-A0A9P7H0R3-F1
#
_entry.id   AF-A0A9P7H0R3-F1
#
_cell.length_a   1.000
_cell.length_b   1.000
_cell.length_c   1.000
_cell.angle_alpha   90.00
_cell.angle_beta   90.00
_cell.angle_gamma   90.00
#
_symmetry.space_group_name_H-M   'P 1'
#
loop_
_entity.id
_entity.type
_entity.pdbx_description
1 polymer ?
#
loop_
_entity_poly.entity_id
_entity_poly.type
_entity_poly.pdbx_seq_one_letter_code
_entity_poly.pdbx_strand_id
1 'polypeptide(L)'
;MDTIDVSEDGQLLTMLKRIEDFANEAAKRKGQIIYDLPPAPIVVQTFMMNLMAKGYLGSTTENITVPITQIPEPYPPCTLPAQDLKPIAISKMRLETHHRGSKVLLRVLTPPDRINAVMVIVEDEEETAILLQVYQQPEEGLVPCAEIFVPNRICVIKDPFLKQTIDSPYSLRVDHPSDITWLDDNNQQVPAKWRHIKSRIPNSSQGHREQGNTCVVNKDWAAAHRLYSWAIETAKTPDEEQRAYLNRSLTNLKLDRPAKALQDAARGHDPEAPNDRAFLRQAQALYELRRFEECVTKLREMEKAFPDNQVAKLELQRVYLRIYEQKVGSYDFKDMYEQAKATPPLIDCATYSSPVEIRKSPGRGNGLFTTRDVKAGELLLCEKAFSYCYIDLKDPGASANVLMNLFTKKMTIGGSAHLLPQIVQKLYHDPQSIPMFQKLSHGKHEELSVFESDGRPIVDSFMVEKIISINAFGSPRTSQGFFNDTLVAAKNPSKDPKDIIDMKETLFSTSGIWLLASRINHSCSGNCRRSFIGDMQIVRATQDIAASTELLFFYHPPNALELYDEVQKKLQPWDFVCDCEMCKERKKTPTSVLERREECYKDLMEHTRDLTNFDAAKANRLQRGVEKTYTGKPAKKVRMELAEVYAALGSRYRVDNKAAESGKMIIKALEALGYIIVASLPGDSQPHLEVKHWGVAEHYVPWLFLQLTVAYYAHNPRLYQKARYYAQVSYSMIVGEGESIWDVFTDW
;
A
#
# COMPACT_ATOMS: atom_id res chain seq x y z
N MET A 1 4.82 -1.01 -7.10
CA MET A 1 4.62 -2.27 -7.86
C MET A 1 3.13 -2.45 -8.08
N ASP A 2 2.69 -2.66 -9.32
CA ASP A 2 1.27 -2.86 -9.70
C ASP A 2 0.27 -1.79 -9.23
N THR A 3 0.73 -0.62 -8.78
CA THR A 3 -0.12 0.54 -8.52
C THR A 3 -0.60 1.13 -9.84
N ILE A 4 -1.82 1.65 -9.89
CA ILE A 4 -2.39 2.24 -11.10
C ILE A 4 -1.62 3.52 -11.45
N ASP A 5 -0.77 3.42 -12.46
CA ASP A 5 -0.02 4.53 -13.04
C ASP A 5 -0.85 5.15 -14.16
N VAL A 6 -1.26 6.40 -13.95
CA VAL A 6 -2.10 7.16 -14.89
C VAL A 6 -1.31 8.29 -15.54
N SER A 7 0.03 8.20 -15.54
CA SER A 7 0.91 9.22 -16.10
C SER A 7 0.73 9.42 -17.61
N GLU A 8 0.19 8.42 -18.31
CA GLU A 8 -0.09 8.48 -19.75
C GLU A 8 -1.58 8.74 -20.08
N ASP A 9 -2.44 8.94 -19.07
CA ASP A 9 -3.86 9.28 -19.29
C ASP A 9 -4.01 10.68 -19.92
N GLY A 10 -4.78 10.78 -21.01
CA GLY A 10 -4.87 12.01 -21.80
C GLY A 10 -5.49 13.21 -21.06
N GLN A 11 -6.48 12.98 -20.20
CA GLN A 11 -7.12 14.04 -19.43
C GLN A 11 -6.20 14.53 -18.31
N LEU A 12 -5.62 13.59 -17.55
CA LEU A 12 -4.69 13.91 -16.47
C LEU A 12 -3.38 14.51 -16.98
N LEU A 13 -2.89 14.09 -18.15
CA LEU A 13 -1.75 14.72 -18.83
C LEU A 13 -2.02 16.17 -19.19
N THR A 14 -3.23 16.49 -19.64
CA THR A 14 -3.62 17.87 -19.96
C THR A 14 -3.66 18.72 -18.68
N MET A 15 -4.17 18.15 -17.59
CA MET A 15 -4.18 18.80 -16.28
C MET A 15 -2.77 18.99 -15.71
N LEU A 16 -1.90 17.99 -15.84
CA LEU A 16 -0.49 18.05 -15.45
C LEU A 16 0.21 19.21 -16.17
N LYS A 17 0.08 19.30 -17.50
CA LYS A 17 0.65 20.41 -18.28
C LYS A 17 0.18 21.77 -17.80
N ARG A 18 -1.12 21.92 -17.51
CA ARG A 18 -1.66 23.18 -16.97
C ARG A 18 -1.06 23.54 -15.61
N ILE A 19 -0.86 22.54 -14.73
CA ILE A 19 -0.23 22.73 -13.42
C ILE A 19 1.26 23.06 -13.58
N GLU A 20 1.97 22.40 -14.50
CA GLU A 20 3.38 22.67 -14.82
C GLU A 20 3.55 24.08 -15.37
N ASP A 21 2.72 24.50 -16.32
CA ASP A 21 2.74 25.85 -16.88
C ASP A 21 2.54 26.90 -15.78
N PHE A 22 1.56 26.69 -14.89
CA PHE A 22 1.36 27.55 -13.74
C PHE A 22 2.58 27.57 -12.80
N ALA A 23 3.13 26.40 -12.47
CA ALA A 23 4.30 26.29 -11.59
C ALA A 23 5.53 26.98 -12.19
N ASN A 24 5.71 26.88 -13.51
CA ASN A 24 6.78 27.56 -14.24
C ASN A 24 6.60 29.09 -14.21
N GLU A 25 5.38 29.60 -14.41
CA GLU A 25 5.11 31.03 -14.28
C GLU A 25 5.30 31.53 -12.84
N ALA A 26 4.85 30.77 -11.83
CA ALA A 26 5.08 31.09 -10.42
C ALA A 26 6.59 31.10 -10.09
N ALA A 27 7.36 30.15 -10.61
CA ALA A 27 8.81 30.08 -10.41
C ALA A 27 9.56 31.29 -10.98
N LYS A 28 9.05 31.96 -12.02
CA LYS A 28 9.64 33.23 -12.52
C LYS A 28 9.54 34.37 -11.50
N ARG A 29 8.60 34.29 -10.55
CA ARG A 29 8.43 35.25 -9.46
C ARG A 29 9.21 34.86 -8.20
N LYS A 30 9.98 33.77 -8.24
CA LYS A 30 10.78 33.31 -7.10
C LYS A 30 11.67 34.43 -6.54
N GLY A 31 11.64 34.59 -5.23
CA GLY A 31 12.42 35.61 -4.53
C GLY A 31 11.79 37.01 -4.50
N GLN A 32 10.66 37.25 -5.19
CA GLN A 32 9.96 38.54 -5.13
C GLN A 32 9.24 38.70 -3.79
N ILE A 33 9.25 39.92 -3.25
CA ILE A 33 8.41 40.33 -2.11
C ILE A 33 7.00 40.60 -2.64
N ILE A 34 5.99 40.27 -1.84
CA ILE A 34 4.58 40.48 -2.20
C ILE A 34 4.15 41.89 -1.79
N TYR A 35 3.62 42.65 -2.75
CA TYR A 35 3.10 44.01 -2.52
C TYR A 35 1.59 44.13 -2.76
N ASP A 36 0.98 43.07 -3.27
CA ASP A 36 -0.39 43.00 -3.77
C ASP A 36 -1.25 42.00 -2.97
N LEU A 37 -0.94 41.80 -1.69
CA LEU A 37 -1.77 40.98 -0.80
C LEU A 37 -3.17 41.62 -0.66
N PRO A 38 -4.26 40.85 -0.87
CA PRO A 38 -5.59 41.36 -0.61
C PRO A 38 -5.76 41.71 0.88
N PRO A 39 -6.56 42.74 1.22
CA PRO A 39 -6.93 43.04 2.60
C PRO A 39 -7.53 41.83 3.32
N ALA A 40 -7.18 41.66 4.60
CA ALA A 40 -7.61 40.51 5.40
C ALA A 40 -9.12 40.22 5.37
N PRO A 41 -10.03 41.21 5.46
CA PRO A 41 -11.47 40.96 5.35
C PRO A 41 -11.88 40.32 4.02
N ILE A 42 -11.21 40.67 2.91
CA ILE A 42 -11.49 40.11 1.58
C ILE A 42 -11.05 38.65 1.55
N VAL A 43 -9.84 38.33 2.03
CA VAL A 43 -9.33 36.95 2.09
C VAL A 43 -10.26 36.05 2.89
N VAL A 44 -10.70 36.52 4.07
CA VAL A 44 -11.63 35.80 4.95
C VAL A 44 -12.99 35.63 4.28
N GLN A 45 -13.56 36.70 3.71
CA GLN A 45 -14.88 36.67 3.07
C GLN A 45 -14.91 35.70 1.88
N THR A 46 -13.89 35.75 1.01
CA THR A 46 -13.78 34.85 -0.15
C THR A 46 -13.70 33.38 0.30
N PHE A 47 -12.87 33.08 1.31
CA PHE A 47 -12.75 31.72 1.84
C PHE A 47 -14.07 31.23 2.44
N MET A 48 -14.73 32.05 3.27
CA MET A 48 -16.01 31.71 3.90
C MET A 48 -17.14 31.52 2.87
N MET A 49 -17.17 32.33 1.80
CA MET A 49 -18.13 32.14 0.71
C MET A 49 -17.94 30.77 0.03
N ASN A 50 -16.70 30.38 -0.26
CA ASN A 50 -16.41 29.07 -0.86
C ASN A 50 -16.80 27.91 0.08
N LEU A 51 -16.51 28.05 1.38
CA LEU A 51 -16.90 27.08 2.39
C LEU A 51 -18.42 26.90 2.47
N MET A 52 -19.18 28.01 2.47
CA MET A 52 -20.65 27.95 2.46
C MET A 52 -21.19 27.36 1.16
N ALA A 53 -20.64 27.75 0.00
CA ALA A 53 -21.10 27.25 -1.30
C ALA A 53 -21.00 25.71 -1.39
N LYS A 54 -19.91 25.11 -0.88
CA LYS A 54 -19.76 23.65 -0.77
C LYS A 54 -20.86 23.01 0.08
N GLY A 55 -21.27 23.67 1.18
CA GLY A 55 -22.34 23.18 2.06
C GLY A 55 -23.73 23.20 1.42
N TYR A 56 -23.98 24.12 0.48
CA TYR A 56 -25.27 24.24 -0.23
C TYR A 56 -25.37 23.38 -1.50
N LEU A 57 -24.27 23.17 -2.22
CA LEU A 57 -24.24 22.49 -3.52
C LEU A 57 -24.20 20.96 -3.47
N GLY A 58 -24.40 20.34 -2.29
CA GLY A 58 -24.28 18.90 -2.02
C GLY A 58 -24.07 18.03 -3.26
N SER A 59 -22.81 17.65 -3.54
CA SER A 59 -22.33 16.78 -4.64
C SER A 59 -23.07 16.82 -6.00
N THR A 60 -23.68 17.96 -6.39
CA THR A 60 -24.48 18.08 -7.62
C THR A 60 -23.74 18.81 -8.74
N THR A 61 -22.54 18.36 -9.07
CA THR A 61 -21.91 18.70 -10.34
C THR A 61 -21.50 17.44 -11.09
N GLU A 62 -22.14 17.21 -12.25
CA GLU A 62 -21.89 16.12 -13.20
C GLU A 62 -20.45 16.09 -13.78
N ASN A 63 -19.56 16.96 -13.30
CA ASN A 63 -18.12 16.89 -13.55
C ASN A 63 -17.42 16.40 -12.27
N ILE A 64 -17.22 15.10 -12.14
CA ILE A 64 -16.40 14.50 -11.08
C ILE A 64 -14.99 15.07 -11.20
N THR A 65 -14.67 16.09 -10.41
CA THR A 65 -13.30 16.62 -10.30
C THR A 65 -12.55 15.70 -9.38
N VAL A 66 -11.74 14.82 -9.97
CA VAL A 66 -10.85 13.90 -9.26
C VAL A 66 -9.86 14.72 -8.42
N PRO A 67 -9.88 14.66 -7.07
CA PRO A 67 -9.00 15.49 -6.26
C PRO A 67 -7.53 15.12 -6.49
N ILE A 68 -6.68 16.13 -6.71
CA ILE A 68 -5.25 15.96 -6.99
C ILE A 68 -4.37 16.47 -5.85
N THR A 69 -3.67 15.56 -5.17
CA THR A 69 -2.61 15.88 -4.22
C THR A 69 -1.30 16.07 -4.96
N GLN A 70 -0.77 17.30 -4.94
CA GLN A 70 0.50 17.65 -5.58
C GLN A 70 1.67 17.45 -4.62
N ILE A 71 2.68 16.71 -5.06
CA ILE A 71 3.99 16.57 -4.40
C ILE A 71 4.97 17.49 -5.13
N PRO A 72 5.43 18.59 -4.49
CA PRO A 72 6.40 19.51 -5.08
C PRO A 72 7.81 18.90 -5.10
N GLU A 73 8.79 19.71 -5.55
CA GLU A 73 10.20 19.36 -5.41
C GLU A 73 10.54 19.08 -3.92
N PRO A 74 11.19 17.94 -3.61
CA PRO A 74 11.50 17.57 -2.23
C PRO A 74 12.38 18.58 -1.49
N TYR A 75 12.06 18.81 -0.22
CA TYR A 75 12.85 19.66 0.67
C TYR A 75 12.90 19.06 2.08
N PRO A 76 13.95 19.32 2.89
CA PRO A 76 14.05 18.71 4.22
C PRO A 76 13.09 19.36 5.23
N PRO A 77 12.61 18.60 6.24
CA PRO A 77 11.88 19.15 7.38
C PRO A 77 12.78 20.06 8.22
N CYS A 78 12.17 20.98 8.97
CA CYS A 78 12.90 21.81 9.93
C CYS A 78 13.30 20.99 11.16
N THR A 79 14.62 20.86 11.37
CA THR A 79 15.20 20.12 12.51
C THR A 79 15.49 21.00 13.73
N LEU A 80 15.34 22.32 13.61
CA LEU A 80 15.60 23.26 14.69
C LEU A 80 14.37 23.45 15.58
N PRO A 81 14.56 23.59 16.91
CA PRO A 81 13.51 24.03 17.82
C PRO A 81 12.95 25.40 17.44
N ALA A 82 11.65 25.61 17.63
CA ALA A 82 10.99 26.87 17.32
C ALA A 82 11.60 28.06 18.08
N GLN A 83 12.13 27.85 19.28
CA GLN A 83 12.79 28.92 20.06
C GLN A 83 14.08 29.45 19.40
N ASP A 84 14.76 28.63 18.59
CA ASP A 84 16.05 28.96 17.97
C ASP A 84 15.89 29.61 16.58
N LEU A 85 14.66 29.68 16.07
CA LEU A 85 14.34 30.26 14.77
C LEU A 85 14.06 31.77 14.86
N LYS A 86 14.50 32.50 13.83
CA LYS A 86 14.29 33.96 13.73
C LYS A 86 12.85 34.29 13.31
N PRO A 87 12.15 35.22 13.97
CA PRO A 87 10.81 35.60 13.54
C PRO A 87 10.83 36.31 12.17
N ILE A 88 9.84 36.02 11.33
CA ILE A 88 9.59 36.67 10.05
C ILE A 88 8.09 36.92 9.87
N ALA A 89 7.72 38.15 9.47
CA ALA A 89 6.35 38.51 9.12
C ALA A 89 6.02 38.06 7.68
N ILE A 90 4.75 37.74 7.40
CA ILE A 90 4.28 37.31 6.08
C ILE A 90 4.60 38.38 5.03
N SER A 91 4.43 39.66 5.37
CA SER A 91 4.75 40.82 4.53
C SER A 91 6.21 40.87 4.05
N LYS A 92 7.14 40.22 4.77
CA LYS A 92 8.58 40.21 4.48
C LYS A 92 9.05 38.95 3.76
N MET A 93 8.15 37.98 3.58
CA MET A 93 8.44 36.73 2.91
C MET A 93 8.55 36.91 1.39
N ARG A 94 9.24 35.98 0.75
CA ARG A 94 9.46 35.93 -0.69
C ARG A 94 8.75 34.74 -1.32
N LEU A 95 8.20 34.95 -2.51
CA LEU A 95 7.51 33.92 -3.29
C LEU A 95 8.45 32.76 -3.66
N GLU A 96 7.89 31.55 -3.68
CA GLU A 96 8.54 30.29 -4.03
C GLU A 96 9.87 30.08 -3.28
N THR A 97 9.91 30.52 -2.01
CA THR A 97 11.12 30.50 -1.17
C THR A 97 10.84 29.92 0.22
N HIS A 98 11.67 28.95 0.63
CA HIS A 98 11.71 28.46 2.01
C HIS A 98 12.56 29.41 2.86
N HIS A 99 11.98 29.97 3.91
CA HIS A 99 12.69 30.89 4.82
C HIS A 99 13.42 30.10 5.89
N ARG A 100 14.48 29.39 5.49
CA ARG A 100 15.26 28.51 6.37
C ARG A 100 15.85 29.25 7.58
N GLY A 101 15.76 28.63 8.76
CA GLY A 101 16.19 29.22 10.02
C GLY A 101 15.23 30.31 10.54
N SER A 102 14.03 30.42 9.98
CA SER A 102 13.02 31.40 10.37
C SER A 102 11.71 30.74 10.84
N LYS A 103 10.89 31.51 11.55
CA LYS A 103 9.55 31.11 11.98
C LYS A 103 8.54 32.23 11.81
N VAL A 104 7.28 31.87 11.62
CA VAL A 104 6.16 32.82 11.67
C VAL A 104 5.16 32.37 12.73
N LEU A 105 4.69 33.31 13.54
CA LEU A 105 3.63 33.11 14.51
C LEU A 105 2.28 33.50 13.90
N LEU A 106 1.29 32.63 14.03
CA LEU A 106 0.03 32.74 13.31
C LEU A 106 -1.17 32.48 14.22
N ARG A 107 -2.26 33.22 13.99
CA ARG A 107 -3.58 32.99 14.59
C ARG A 107 -4.57 32.54 13.52
N VAL A 108 -5.34 31.49 13.80
CA VAL A 108 -6.39 30.99 12.89
C VAL A 108 -7.61 31.92 12.91
N LEU A 109 -8.06 32.36 11.73
CA LEU A 109 -9.19 33.28 11.57
C LEU A 109 -10.51 32.59 11.18
N THR A 110 -10.45 31.48 10.45
CA THR A 110 -11.64 30.80 9.90
C THR A 110 -11.75 29.36 10.40
N PRO A 111 -12.96 28.77 10.37
CA PRO A 111 -13.10 27.31 10.37
C PRO A 111 -12.30 26.68 9.21
N PRO A 112 -11.88 25.42 9.34
CA PRO A 112 -11.15 24.73 8.28
C PRO A 112 -12.06 24.28 7.14
N ASP A 113 -11.45 24.19 5.96
CA ASP A 113 -11.94 23.46 4.79
C ASP A 113 -10.98 22.31 4.46
N ARG A 114 -11.46 21.28 3.77
CA ARG A 114 -10.64 20.17 3.30
C ARG A 114 -10.92 19.88 1.83
N ILE A 115 -9.84 19.73 1.07
CA ILE A 115 -9.85 19.09 -0.25
C ILE A 115 -8.79 17.98 -0.19
N ASN A 116 -7.52 18.33 -0.40
CA ASN A 116 -6.38 17.41 -0.29
C ASN A 116 -5.42 17.78 0.86
N ALA A 117 -5.46 19.04 1.27
CA ALA A 117 -4.86 19.55 2.49
C ALA A 117 -5.96 20.07 3.41
N VAL A 118 -5.63 20.24 4.69
CA VAL A 118 -6.48 21.03 5.58
C VAL A 118 -6.12 22.50 5.40
N MET A 119 -7.14 23.31 5.13
CA MET A 119 -6.99 24.71 4.71
C MET A 119 -7.67 25.63 5.70
N VAL A 120 -7.01 26.71 6.09
CA VAL A 120 -7.56 27.78 6.95
C VAL A 120 -7.00 29.13 6.52
N ILE A 121 -7.72 30.21 6.81
CA ILE A 121 -7.13 31.55 6.80
C ILE A 121 -6.48 31.81 8.16
N VAL A 122 -5.25 32.30 8.12
CA VAL A 122 -4.46 32.69 9.29
C VAL A 122 -3.99 34.12 9.15
N GLU A 123 -3.66 34.77 10.26
CA GLU A 123 -2.98 36.07 10.29
C GLU A 123 -1.69 36.02 11.09
N ASP A 124 -0.72 36.87 10.73
CA ASP A 124 0.46 37.14 11.54
C ASP A 124 0.27 38.36 12.45
N GLU A 125 1.29 38.70 13.23
CA GLU A 125 1.25 39.82 14.18
C GLU A 125 1.10 41.19 13.50
N GLU A 126 1.43 41.31 12.21
CA GLU A 126 1.25 42.51 11.39
C GLU A 126 -0.16 42.55 10.74
N GLU A 127 -1.08 41.67 11.16
CA GLU A 127 -2.47 41.57 10.67
C GLU A 127 -2.55 41.22 9.18
N THR A 128 -1.50 40.62 8.64
CA THR A 128 -1.47 40.10 7.27
C THR A 128 -2.15 38.75 7.23
N ALA A 129 -3.30 38.64 6.56
CA ALA A 129 -4.03 37.38 6.43
C ALA A 129 -3.67 36.63 5.14
N ILE A 130 -3.53 35.30 5.25
CA ILE A 130 -3.20 34.43 4.12
C ILE A 130 -3.82 33.03 4.28
N LEU A 131 -3.97 32.31 3.16
CA LEU A 131 -4.32 30.89 3.18
C LEU A 131 -3.15 30.06 3.71
N LEU A 132 -3.41 29.19 4.68
CA LEU A 132 -2.50 28.15 5.14
C LEU A 132 -3.01 26.78 4.67
N GLN A 133 -2.14 25.99 4.06
CA GLN A 133 -2.41 24.63 3.60
C GLN A 133 -1.47 23.66 4.32
N VAL A 134 -2.04 22.78 5.14
CA VAL A 134 -1.29 21.75 5.87
C VAL A 134 -1.62 20.37 5.31
N TYR A 135 -0.61 19.73 4.75
CA TYR A 135 -0.70 18.41 4.13
C TYR A 135 -0.45 17.28 5.15
N GLN A 136 -0.62 16.05 4.69
CA GLN A 136 -0.34 14.83 5.44
C GLN A 136 -1.11 14.71 6.76
N GLN A 137 -2.32 15.26 6.80
CA GLN A 137 -3.23 15.15 7.92
C GLN A 137 -4.07 13.86 7.82
N PRO A 138 -4.57 13.31 8.94
CA PRO A 138 -5.44 12.13 8.90
C PRO A 138 -6.69 12.40 8.07
N GLU A 139 -7.31 11.35 7.53
CA GLU A 139 -8.55 11.44 6.76
C GLU A 139 -9.72 11.98 7.59
N GLU A 140 -10.67 12.62 6.90
CA GLU A 140 -11.81 13.29 7.55
C GLU A 140 -12.66 12.33 8.39
N GLY A 141 -12.86 11.09 7.92
CA GLY A 141 -13.61 10.07 8.65
C GLY A 141 -12.93 9.58 9.94
N LEU A 142 -11.62 9.81 10.10
CA LEU A 142 -10.86 9.44 11.30
C LEU A 142 -10.65 10.64 12.23
N VAL A 143 -10.18 11.76 11.67
CA VAL A 143 -9.99 13.03 12.38
C VAL A 143 -10.58 14.16 11.53
N PRO A 144 -11.77 14.67 11.90
CA PRO A 144 -12.37 15.81 11.23
C PRO A 144 -11.42 17.00 11.22
N CYS A 145 -11.35 17.74 10.12
CA CYS A 145 -10.46 18.88 9.99
C CYS A 145 -10.71 19.96 11.06
N ALA A 146 -11.97 20.08 11.53
CA ALA A 146 -12.38 20.93 12.65
C ALA A 146 -11.73 20.58 14.00
N GLU A 147 -11.27 19.34 14.18
CA GLU A 147 -10.51 18.93 15.37
C GLU A 147 -8.99 19.19 15.22
N ILE A 148 -8.53 19.49 14.01
CA ILE A 148 -7.13 19.84 13.71
C ILE A 148 -6.95 21.36 13.86
N PHE A 149 -7.82 22.14 13.20
CA PHE A 149 -7.81 23.60 13.26
C PHE A 149 -9.10 24.13 13.87
N VAL A 150 -8.94 24.96 14.90
CA VAL A 150 -10.03 25.66 15.57
C VAL A 150 -9.77 27.17 15.45
N PRO A 151 -10.79 28.00 15.15
CA PRO A 151 -10.63 29.45 15.14
C PRO A 151 -9.99 29.96 16.43
N ASN A 152 -9.16 31.00 16.30
CA ASN A 152 -8.34 31.61 17.35
C ASN A 152 -7.18 30.77 17.89
N ARG A 153 -7.02 29.51 17.47
CA ARG A 153 -5.86 28.72 17.86
C ARG A 153 -4.58 29.32 17.29
N ILE A 154 -3.49 29.25 18.04
CA ILE A 154 -2.22 29.87 17.70
C ILE A 154 -1.19 28.80 17.36
N CYS A 155 -0.46 29.00 16.26
CA CYS A 155 0.61 28.11 15.84
C CYS A 155 1.87 28.86 15.42
N VAL A 156 2.98 28.13 15.41
CA VAL A 156 4.24 28.53 14.81
C VAL A 156 4.49 27.64 13.60
N ILE A 157 4.79 28.25 12.46
CA ILE A 157 5.33 27.54 11.29
C ILE A 157 6.84 27.77 11.26
N LYS A 158 7.59 26.67 11.19
CA LYS A 158 9.05 26.63 11.04
C LYS A 158 9.41 26.57 9.56
N ASP A 159 10.51 27.23 9.17
CA ASP A 159 10.98 27.31 7.79
C ASP A 159 9.86 27.62 6.76
N PRO A 160 9.03 28.66 6.99
CA PRO A 160 7.80 28.86 6.22
C PRO A 160 8.06 28.99 4.72
N PHE A 161 7.22 28.28 3.95
CA PHE A 161 7.22 28.30 2.49
C PHE A 161 6.01 29.04 1.97
N LEU A 162 6.26 30.15 1.28
CA LEU A 162 5.25 31.00 0.68
C LEU A 162 5.21 30.77 -0.82
N LYS A 163 4.04 30.41 -1.35
CA LYS A 163 3.86 30.07 -2.77
C LYS A 163 2.65 30.75 -3.39
N GLN A 164 2.64 30.81 -4.72
CA GLN A 164 1.45 31.16 -5.50
C GLN A 164 0.57 29.93 -5.70
N THR A 165 -0.75 30.10 -5.72
CA THR A 165 -1.69 29.01 -6.05
C THR A 165 -2.65 29.41 -7.15
N ILE A 166 -3.36 28.44 -7.72
CA ILE A 166 -4.31 28.67 -8.81
C ILE A 166 -5.57 29.37 -8.30
N ASP A 167 -6.08 28.97 -7.12
CA ASP A 167 -7.38 29.41 -6.60
C ASP A 167 -7.28 30.55 -5.56
N SER A 168 -6.12 30.71 -4.93
CA SER A 168 -5.79 31.81 -4.01
C SER A 168 -4.51 32.48 -4.50
N PRO A 169 -4.41 33.82 -4.48
CA PRO A 169 -3.22 34.51 -4.98
C PRO A 169 -1.95 34.02 -4.27
N TYR A 170 -2.01 33.75 -2.95
CA TYR A 170 -0.85 33.33 -2.15
C TYR A 170 -1.25 32.33 -1.06
N SER A 171 -0.35 31.40 -0.72
CA SER A 171 -0.52 30.49 0.41
C SER A 171 0.78 30.14 1.12
N LEU A 172 0.68 29.89 2.43
CA LEU A 172 1.69 29.18 3.20
C LEU A 172 1.43 27.68 3.08
N ARG A 173 2.45 26.91 2.69
CA ARG A 173 2.35 25.47 2.53
C ARG A 173 3.23 24.75 3.55
N VAL A 174 2.67 23.72 4.19
CA VAL A 174 3.37 22.86 5.16
C VAL A 174 3.20 21.39 4.75
N ASP A 175 4.28 20.72 4.36
CA ASP A 175 4.28 19.30 3.97
C ASP A 175 4.72 18.35 5.08
N HIS A 176 5.49 18.85 6.06
CA HIS A 176 6.01 18.06 7.17
C HIS A 176 5.19 18.31 8.44
N PRO A 177 4.73 17.26 9.15
CA PRO A 177 3.94 17.44 10.38
C PRO A 177 4.74 18.12 11.50
N SER A 178 6.07 18.01 11.49
CA SER A 178 6.97 18.63 12.46
C SER A 178 7.19 20.13 12.26
N ASP A 179 6.85 20.67 11.08
CA ASP A 179 7.11 22.08 10.74
C ASP A 179 6.02 23.02 11.25
N ILE A 180 4.96 22.48 11.87
CA ILE A 180 3.91 23.23 12.56
C ILE A 180 3.85 22.85 14.04
N THR A 181 3.93 23.85 14.91
CA THR A 181 3.83 23.68 16.36
C THR A 181 2.65 24.48 16.90
N TRP A 182 1.87 23.88 17.79
CA TRP A 182 0.70 24.52 18.41
C TRP A 182 1.11 25.13 19.75
N LEU A 183 0.68 26.37 20.01
CA LEU A 183 0.96 27.06 21.27
C LEU A 183 -0.31 27.16 22.12
N ASP A 184 -0.15 27.00 23.43
CA ASP A 184 -1.20 27.30 24.40
C ASP A 184 -1.31 28.81 24.64
N ASP A 185 -2.49 29.28 25.02
CA ASP A 185 -2.76 30.70 25.31
C ASP A 185 -1.82 31.30 26.38
N ASN A 186 -1.34 30.46 27.30
CA ASN A 186 -0.43 30.85 28.38
C ASN A 186 1.05 30.86 27.95
N ASN A 187 1.36 30.44 26.72
CA ASN A 187 2.73 30.43 26.23
C ASN A 187 3.25 31.87 26.10
N GLN A 188 4.48 32.11 26.59
CA GLN A 188 5.08 33.44 26.60
C GLN A 188 5.26 34.04 25.20
N GLN A 189 5.39 33.20 24.17
CA GLN A 189 5.51 33.63 22.77
C GLN A 189 4.18 34.16 22.20
N VAL A 190 3.05 33.93 22.85
CA VAL A 190 1.73 34.43 22.40
C VAL A 190 1.59 35.92 22.76
N PRO A 191 1.35 36.82 21.79
CA PRO A 191 1.13 38.24 22.01
C PRO A 191 -0.10 38.51 22.88
N ALA A 192 -0.03 39.52 23.75
CA ALA A 192 -1.13 39.87 24.66
C ALA A 192 -2.46 40.13 23.93
N LYS A 193 -2.42 40.69 22.71
CA LYS A 193 -3.60 40.94 21.87
C LYS A 193 -4.32 39.67 21.38
N TRP A 194 -3.61 38.53 21.37
CA TRP A 194 -4.15 37.24 20.96
C TRP A 194 -4.39 36.30 22.14
N ARG A 195 -3.91 36.65 23.34
CA ARG A 195 -4.27 35.92 24.55
C ARG A 195 -5.75 36.15 24.80
N HIS A 196 -6.55 35.14 24.53
CA HIS A 196 -7.94 35.16 24.93
C HIS A 196 -7.99 35.16 26.47
N ILE A 197 -8.62 36.19 27.05
CA ILE A 197 -9.07 36.13 28.44
C ILE A 197 -10.04 34.96 28.47
N LYS A 198 -9.58 33.83 29.04
CA LYS A 198 -10.34 32.60 29.32
C LYS A 198 -11.81 32.71 28.91
N SER A 199 -12.19 32.08 27.79
CA SER A 199 -13.48 31.40 27.80
C SER A 199 -13.55 30.67 29.13
N ARG A 200 -14.59 30.94 29.93
CA ARG A 200 -14.81 30.30 31.22
C ARG A 200 -14.75 28.78 31.04
N ILE A 201 -13.58 28.17 31.20
CA ILE A 201 -13.47 26.74 31.39
C ILE A 201 -12.73 26.58 32.70
N PRO A 202 -13.50 26.44 33.77
CA PRO A 202 -13.36 25.22 34.52
C PRO A 202 -14.65 24.43 34.33
N ASN A 203 -14.62 23.50 33.37
CA ASN A 203 -15.11 22.20 33.74
C ASN A 203 -13.95 21.54 34.50
N SER A 204 -14.24 20.90 35.62
CA SER A 204 -13.26 20.07 36.32
C SER A 204 -12.75 18.97 35.38
N SER A 205 -11.63 18.32 35.70
CA SER A 205 -11.20 17.11 34.99
C SER A 205 -12.37 16.13 34.79
N GLN A 206 -13.19 15.94 35.83
CA GLN A 206 -14.45 15.20 35.74
C GLN A 206 -15.39 15.70 34.63
N GLY A 207 -15.72 16.99 34.59
CA GLY A 207 -16.63 17.53 33.56
C GLY A 207 -16.11 17.36 32.13
N HIS A 208 -14.79 17.51 31.92
CA HIS A 208 -14.16 17.19 30.64
C HIS A 208 -14.27 15.71 30.28
N ARG A 209 -14.06 14.81 31.26
CA ARG A 209 -14.23 13.37 31.04
C ARG A 209 -15.68 13.00 30.73
N GLU A 210 -16.66 13.61 31.39
CA GLU A 210 -18.09 13.36 31.12
C GLU A 210 -18.46 13.75 29.69
N GLN A 211 -18.01 14.92 29.22
CA GLN A 211 -18.20 15.33 27.83
C GLN A 211 -17.47 14.39 26.86
N GLY A 212 -16.23 14.01 27.19
CA GLY A 212 -15.48 13.04 26.39
C GLY A 212 -16.18 11.68 26.31
N ASN A 213 -16.83 11.24 27.38
CA ASN A 213 -17.61 10.00 27.39
C ASN A 213 -18.81 10.10 26.45
N THR A 214 -19.49 11.26 26.39
CA THR A 214 -20.56 11.52 25.40
C THR A 214 -20.03 11.41 23.97
N CYS A 215 -18.86 12.01 23.68
CA CYS A 215 -18.21 11.85 22.38
C CYS A 215 -17.86 10.37 22.08
N VAL A 216 -17.39 9.61 23.07
CA VAL A 216 -17.13 8.16 22.91
C VAL A 216 -18.41 7.39 22.56
N VAL A 217 -19.54 7.70 23.18
CA VAL A 217 -20.85 7.09 22.86
C VAL A 217 -21.24 7.38 21.41
N ASN A 218 -21.00 8.62 20.95
CA ASN A 218 -21.25 9.05 19.58
C ASN A 218 -20.19 8.56 18.57
N LYS A 219 -19.10 7.92 19.04
CA LYS A 219 -17.92 7.53 18.25
C LYS A 219 -17.13 8.71 17.66
N ASP A 220 -17.26 9.90 18.26
CA ASP A 220 -16.48 11.09 17.94
C ASP A 220 -15.08 11.02 18.59
N TRP A 221 -14.24 10.09 18.13
CA TRP A 221 -12.98 9.74 18.79
C TRP A 221 -11.99 10.90 18.90
N ALA A 222 -11.90 11.75 17.87
CA ALA A 222 -11.01 12.91 17.86
C ALA A 222 -11.43 13.98 18.89
N ALA A 223 -12.73 14.31 18.94
CA ALA A 223 -13.28 15.23 19.93
C ALA A 223 -13.12 14.69 21.36
N ALA A 224 -13.39 13.39 21.57
CA ALA A 224 -13.15 12.73 22.84
C ALA A 224 -11.67 12.81 23.26
N HIS A 225 -10.74 12.56 22.33
CA HIS A 225 -9.30 12.68 22.60
C HIS A 225 -8.91 14.09 23.05
N ARG A 226 -9.43 15.14 22.39
CA ARG A 226 -9.19 16.53 22.81
C ARG A 226 -9.74 16.80 24.22
N LEU A 227 -10.98 16.39 24.50
CA LEU A 227 -11.61 16.56 25.80
C LEU A 227 -10.85 15.84 26.92
N TYR A 228 -10.38 14.61 26.68
CA TYR A 228 -9.55 13.89 27.65
C TYR A 228 -8.14 14.49 27.81
N SER A 229 -7.59 15.14 26.78
CA SER A 229 -6.34 15.89 26.92
C SER A 229 -6.51 17.08 27.86
N TRP A 230 -7.60 17.83 27.72
CA TRP A 230 -7.94 18.88 28.69
C TRP A 230 -8.26 18.33 30.08
N ALA A 231 -8.85 17.13 30.18
CA ALA A 231 -9.07 16.48 31.47
C ALA A 231 -7.76 16.14 32.19
N ILE A 232 -6.69 15.79 31.46
CA ILE A 232 -5.35 15.57 32.02
C ILE A 232 -4.77 16.90 32.50
N GLU A 233 -4.84 17.96 31.68
CA GLU A 233 -4.32 19.29 32.03
C GLU A 233 -5.01 19.93 33.25
N THR A 234 -6.28 19.59 33.48
CA THR A 234 -7.10 20.13 34.58
C THR A 234 -7.21 19.18 35.78
N ALA A 235 -6.55 18.02 35.74
CA ALA A 235 -6.51 17.07 36.85
C ALA A 235 -5.78 17.66 38.05
N LYS A 236 -6.33 17.44 39.25
CA LYS A 236 -5.77 17.92 40.53
C LYS A 236 -5.36 16.78 41.45
N THR A 237 -5.82 15.57 41.16
CA THR A 237 -5.52 14.36 41.94
C THR A 237 -4.97 13.26 41.05
N PRO A 238 -4.15 12.34 41.61
CA PRO A 238 -3.66 11.18 40.86
C PRO A 238 -4.80 10.32 40.27
N ASP A 239 -5.93 10.18 40.97
CA ASP A 239 -7.11 9.44 40.47
C ASP A 239 -7.74 10.11 39.24
N GLU A 240 -7.89 11.44 39.26
CA GLU A 240 -8.38 12.19 38.09
C GLU A 240 -7.45 12.03 36.89
N GLU A 241 -6.14 12.16 37.12
CA GLU A 241 -5.11 12.00 36.08
C GLU A 241 -5.12 10.57 35.51
N GLN A 242 -5.16 9.56 36.38
CA GLN A 242 -5.22 8.15 36.00
C GLN A 242 -6.42 7.87 35.09
N ARG A 243 -7.63 8.30 35.49
CA ARG A 243 -8.86 8.10 34.70
C ARG A 243 -8.79 8.82 33.36
N ALA A 244 -8.24 10.03 33.34
CA ALA A 244 -8.13 10.82 32.12
C ALA A 244 -7.15 10.17 31.11
N TYR A 245 -6.00 9.67 31.57
CA TYR A 245 -5.08 8.90 30.72
C TYR A 245 -5.69 7.61 30.19
N LEU A 246 -6.39 6.82 31.01
CA LEU A 246 -7.04 5.59 30.54
C LEU A 246 -8.14 5.87 29.50
N ASN A 247 -8.87 6.97 29.66
CA ASN A 247 -9.86 7.42 28.69
C ASN A 247 -9.19 7.86 27.37
N ARG A 248 -8.10 8.62 27.42
CA ARG A 248 -7.33 9.03 26.23
C ARG A 248 -6.62 7.86 25.55
N SER A 249 -6.22 6.83 26.31
CA SER A 249 -5.67 5.60 25.76
C SER A 249 -6.67 4.88 24.84
N LEU A 250 -7.95 4.78 25.26
CA LEU A 250 -9.00 4.24 24.41
C LEU A 250 -9.14 5.03 23.10
N THR A 251 -9.18 6.36 23.17
CA THR A 251 -9.33 7.16 21.95
C THR A 251 -8.10 7.04 21.05
N ASN A 252 -6.90 6.96 21.60
CA ASN A 252 -5.69 6.67 20.83
C ASN A 252 -5.76 5.29 20.12
N LEU A 253 -6.30 4.24 20.73
CA LEU A 253 -6.54 2.96 20.03
C LEU A 253 -7.53 3.14 18.87
N LYS A 254 -8.60 3.91 19.07
CA LYS A 254 -9.63 4.13 18.04
C LYS A 254 -9.19 5.09 16.93
N LEU A 255 -8.15 5.87 17.16
CA LEU A 255 -7.51 6.77 16.19
C LEU A 255 -6.30 6.12 15.48
N ASP A 256 -6.11 4.80 15.61
CA ASP A 256 -4.96 4.05 15.07
C ASP A 256 -3.59 4.55 15.58
N ARG A 257 -3.51 4.87 16.87
CA ARG A 257 -2.28 5.34 17.56
C ARG A 257 -1.90 4.43 18.72
N PRO A 258 -1.63 3.12 18.47
CA PRO A 258 -1.43 2.16 19.55
C PRO A 258 -0.18 2.46 20.40
N ALA A 259 0.88 3.04 19.84
CA ALA A 259 2.04 3.48 20.64
C ALA A 259 1.67 4.56 21.67
N LYS A 260 0.87 5.56 21.29
CA LYS A 260 0.35 6.58 22.21
C LYS A 260 -0.65 5.99 23.21
N ALA A 261 -1.48 5.05 22.77
CA ALA A 261 -2.40 4.35 23.66
C ALA A 261 -1.66 3.56 24.74
N LEU A 262 -0.56 2.88 24.39
CA LEU A 262 0.29 2.16 25.34
C LEU A 262 0.93 3.12 26.35
N GLN A 263 1.45 4.26 25.87
CA GLN A 263 2.02 5.30 26.73
C GLN A 263 1.00 5.83 27.74
N ASP A 264 -0.21 6.17 27.29
CA ASP A 264 -1.29 6.63 28.15
C ASP A 264 -1.76 5.54 29.12
N ALA A 265 -1.90 4.29 28.65
CA ALA A 265 -2.32 3.17 29.50
C ALA A 265 -1.29 2.84 30.59
N ALA A 266 0.00 3.02 30.30
CA ALA A 266 1.08 2.87 31.28
C ALA A 266 1.06 4.00 32.32
N ARG A 267 0.80 5.25 31.91
CA ARG A 267 0.64 6.38 32.86
C ARG A 267 -0.62 6.25 33.73
N GLY A 268 -1.69 5.71 33.17
CA GLY A 268 -2.93 5.40 33.89
C GLY A 268 -2.87 4.11 34.72
N HIS A 269 -1.71 3.46 34.84
CA HIS A 269 -1.55 2.25 35.64
C HIS A 269 -0.93 2.58 36.99
N ASP A 270 -1.62 2.25 38.07
CA ASP A 270 -1.12 2.33 39.43
C ASP A 270 -0.78 0.90 39.92
N PRO A 271 0.50 0.58 40.19
CA PRO A 271 0.90 -0.72 40.72
C PRO A 271 0.32 -1.03 42.11
N GLU A 272 0.06 -0.02 42.94
CA GLU A 272 -0.46 -0.17 44.30
C GLU A 272 -2.00 -0.29 44.32
N ALA A 273 -2.66 0.24 43.27
CA ALA A 273 -4.08 0.08 43.02
C ALA A 273 -4.34 -0.44 41.59
N PRO A 274 -4.03 -1.72 41.31
CA PRO A 274 -4.20 -2.28 39.98
C PRO A 274 -5.65 -2.17 39.50
N ASN A 275 -5.82 -1.88 38.22
CA ASN A 275 -7.12 -1.75 37.57
C ASN A 275 -7.15 -2.57 36.28
N ASP A 276 -8.18 -3.38 36.11
CA ASP A 276 -8.34 -4.31 34.98
C ASP A 276 -8.35 -3.56 33.63
N ARG A 277 -8.93 -2.35 33.59
CA ARG A 277 -8.93 -1.48 32.40
C ARG A 277 -7.54 -1.07 31.95
N ALA A 278 -6.63 -0.78 32.88
CA ALA A 278 -5.28 -0.37 32.55
C ALA A 278 -4.51 -1.52 31.88
N PHE A 279 -4.62 -2.73 32.46
CA PHE A 279 -4.04 -3.93 31.87
C PHE A 279 -4.60 -4.22 30.48
N LEU A 280 -5.92 -4.19 30.33
CA LEU A 280 -6.57 -4.48 29.06
C LEU A 280 -6.15 -3.49 27.97
N ARG A 281 -6.03 -2.19 28.29
CA ARG A 281 -5.56 -1.17 27.33
C ARG A 281 -4.10 -1.36 26.93
N GLN A 282 -3.22 -1.69 27.87
CA GLN A 282 -1.83 -2.02 27.56
C GLN A 282 -1.75 -3.27 26.67
N ALA A 283 -2.49 -4.33 27.00
CA ALA A 283 -2.53 -5.55 26.20
C ALA A 283 -3.05 -5.30 24.78
N GLN A 284 -4.15 -4.57 24.61
CA GLN A 284 -4.69 -4.19 23.31
C GLN A 284 -3.69 -3.36 22.49
N ALA A 285 -3.04 -2.38 23.11
CA ALA A 285 -2.03 -1.58 22.42
C ALA A 285 -0.82 -2.42 21.99
N LEU A 286 -0.34 -3.34 22.84
CA LEU A 286 0.74 -4.28 22.50
C LEU A 286 0.34 -5.25 21.38
N TYR A 287 -0.93 -5.67 21.35
CA TYR A 287 -1.49 -6.50 20.27
C TYR A 287 -1.42 -5.77 18.93
N GLU A 288 -1.94 -4.53 18.86
CA GLU A 288 -1.93 -3.72 17.63
C GLU A 288 -0.50 -3.35 17.19
N LEU A 289 0.42 -3.18 18.14
CA LEU A 289 1.86 -3.01 17.87
C LEU A 289 2.57 -4.33 17.49
N ARG A 290 1.85 -5.46 17.49
CA ARG A 290 2.37 -6.82 17.20
C ARG A 290 3.47 -7.29 18.16
N ARG A 291 3.50 -6.71 19.36
CA ARG A 291 4.41 -7.09 20.46
C ARG A 291 3.76 -8.20 21.27
N PHE A 292 3.51 -9.35 20.62
CA PHE A 292 2.65 -10.41 21.15
C PHE A 292 3.18 -11.05 22.44
N GLU A 293 4.50 -11.27 22.56
CA GLU A 293 5.08 -11.84 23.79
C GLU A 293 4.93 -10.90 25.00
N GLU A 294 5.03 -9.58 24.78
CA GLU A 294 4.74 -8.58 25.82
C GLU A 294 3.24 -8.50 26.13
N CYS A 295 2.39 -8.66 25.12
CA CYS A 295 0.94 -8.75 25.28
C CYS A 295 0.57 -9.95 26.18
N VAL A 296 1.14 -11.14 25.94
CA VAL A 296 0.96 -12.31 26.82
C VAL A 296 1.39 -12.01 28.24
N THR A 297 2.57 -11.40 28.41
CA THR A 297 3.09 -11.04 29.73
C THR A 297 2.09 -10.15 30.47
N LYS A 298 1.57 -9.12 29.81
CA LYS A 298 0.60 -8.18 30.38
C LYS A 298 -0.75 -8.85 30.71
N LEU A 299 -1.25 -9.72 29.84
CA LEU A 299 -2.50 -10.44 30.07
C LEU A 299 -2.38 -11.48 31.20
N ARG A 300 -1.21 -12.12 31.37
CA ARG A 300 -0.96 -13.02 32.51
C ARG A 300 -0.88 -12.26 33.83
N GLU A 301 -0.31 -11.06 33.84
CA GLU A 301 -0.36 -10.17 35.01
C GLU A 301 -1.81 -9.80 35.35
N MET A 302 -2.62 -9.47 34.34
CA MET A 302 -4.05 -9.20 34.49
C MET A 302 -4.82 -10.39 35.06
N GLU A 303 -4.60 -11.60 34.52
CA GLU A 303 -5.27 -12.82 35.00
C GLU A 303 -4.93 -13.12 36.46
N LYS A 304 -3.68 -12.87 36.89
CA LYS A 304 -3.28 -13.01 38.29
C LYS A 304 -3.95 -11.98 39.20
N ALA A 305 -4.03 -10.73 38.77
CA ALA A 305 -4.65 -9.65 39.53
C ALA A 305 -6.18 -9.72 39.54
N PHE A 306 -6.79 -10.27 38.48
CA PHE A 306 -8.24 -10.36 38.28
C PHE A 306 -8.66 -11.75 37.74
N PRO A 307 -8.62 -12.82 38.57
CA PRO A 307 -8.84 -14.21 38.10
C PRO A 307 -10.22 -14.49 37.48
N ASP A 308 -11.24 -13.73 37.88
CA ASP A 308 -12.62 -13.88 37.40
C ASP A 308 -12.86 -13.15 36.07
N ASN A 309 -11.90 -12.38 35.57
CA ASN A 309 -12.04 -11.62 34.32
C ASN A 309 -11.87 -12.53 33.09
N GLN A 310 -13.00 -12.92 32.48
CA GLN A 310 -13.02 -13.78 31.30
C GLN A 310 -12.39 -13.15 30.05
N VAL A 311 -12.32 -11.82 29.97
CA VAL A 311 -11.72 -11.12 28.82
C VAL A 311 -10.24 -11.46 28.69
N ALA A 312 -9.51 -11.52 29.81
CA ALA A 312 -8.09 -11.85 29.80
C ALA A 312 -7.82 -13.23 29.19
N LYS A 313 -8.68 -14.22 29.49
CA LYS A 313 -8.56 -15.59 28.95
C LYS A 313 -8.80 -15.65 27.44
N LEU A 314 -9.83 -14.96 26.95
CA LEU A 314 -10.14 -14.88 25.52
C LEU A 314 -9.02 -14.17 24.74
N GLU A 315 -8.52 -13.05 25.26
CA GLU A 315 -7.41 -12.31 24.62
C GLU A 315 -6.11 -13.13 24.65
N LEU A 316 -5.84 -13.90 25.71
CA LEU A 316 -4.69 -14.82 25.76
C LEU A 316 -4.77 -15.88 24.66
N GLN A 317 -5.92 -16.52 24.47
CA GLN A 317 -6.12 -17.50 23.40
C GLN A 317 -5.84 -16.88 22.02
N ARG A 318 -6.37 -15.68 21.79
CA ARG A 318 -6.15 -14.91 20.55
C ARG A 318 -4.68 -14.60 20.32
N VAL A 319 -3.95 -14.13 21.34
CA VAL A 319 -2.51 -13.81 21.23
C VAL A 319 -1.67 -15.06 21.03
N TYR A 320 -1.99 -16.19 21.67
CA TYR A 320 -1.26 -17.43 21.45
C TYR A 320 -1.40 -17.93 20.01
N LEU A 321 -2.55 -17.72 19.37
CA LEU A 321 -2.73 -18.02 17.95
C LEU A 321 -1.80 -17.16 17.08
N ARG A 322 -1.68 -15.85 17.37
CA ARG A 322 -0.72 -14.96 16.68
C ARG A 322 0.73 -15.43 16.86
N ILE A 323 1.12 -15.85 18.06
CA ILE A 323 2.46 -16.39 18.33
C ILE A 323 2.70 -17.71 17.58
N TYR A 324 1.69 -18.57 17.51
CA TYR A 324 1.76 -19.83 16.76
C TYR A 324 1.96 -19.58 15.26
N GLU A 325 1.22 -18.64 14.67
CA GLU A 325 1.40 -18.19 13.29
C GLU A 325 2.83 -17.68 13.04
N GLN A 326 3.38 -16.82 13.91
CA GLN A 326 4.75 -16.30 13.78
C GLN A 326 5.82 -17.41 13.78
N LYS A 327 5.61 -18.47 14.56
CA LYS A 327 6.57 -19.55 14.77
C LYS A 327 6.48 -20.63 13.68
N VAL A 328 5.26 -20.99 13.29
CA VAL A 328 4.99 -22.18 12.46
C VAL A 328 4.59 -21.82 11.03
N GLY A 329 3.99 -20.65 10.80
CA GLY A 329 3.48 -20.27 9.48
C GLY A 329 2.23 -21.06 9.06
N SER A 330 1.47 -21.57 10.03
CA SER A 330 0.19 -22.24 9.80
C SER A 330 -0.95 -21.25 10.01
N TYR A 331 -1.82 -21.13 9.02
CA TYR A 331 -2.93 -20.16 8.98
C TYR A 331 -4.24 -20.89 8.66
N ASP A 332 -5.35 -20.40 9.21
CA ASP A 332 -6.69 -20.81 8.78
C ASP A 332 -7.12 -19.95 7.59
N PHE A 333 -6.81 -20.40 6.37
CA PHE A 333 -7.10 -19.62 5.16
C PHE A 333 -8.60 -19.41 4.95
N LYS A 334 -9.45 -20.33 5.41
CA LYS A 334 -10.90 -20.18 5.34
C LYS A 334 -11.38 -19.03 6.21
N ASP A 335 -10.88 -18.94 7.44
CA ASP A 335 -11.16 -17.81 8.33
C ASP A 335 -10.60 -16.49 7.75
N MET A 336 -9.39 -16.50 7.18
CA MET A 336 -8.85 -15.33 6.49
C MET A 336 -9.77 -14.85 5.35
N TYR A 337 -10.33 -15.75 4.54
CA TYR A 337 -11.29 -15.39 3.49
C TYR A 337 -12.62 -14.87 4.07
N GLU A 338 -13.09 -15.40 5.20
CA GLU A 338 -14.28 -14.88 5.88
C GLU A 338 -14.05 -13.45 6.37
N GLN A 339 -12.92 -13.19 7.03
CA GLN A 339 -12.52 -11.87 7.47
C GLN A 339 -12.35 -10.90 6.29
N ALA A 340 -11.82 -11.37 5.15
CA ALA A 340 -11.66 -10.57 3.94
C ALA A 340 -12.98 -10.08 3.35
N LYS A 341 -14.15 -10.58 3.78
CA LYS A 341 -15.47 -10.05 3.37
C LYS A 341 -15.83 -8.72 4.05
N ALA A 342 -15.17 -8.36 5.15
CA ALA A 342 -15.33 -7.05 5.78
C ALA A 342 -14.67 -5.93 4.94
N THR A 343 -15.22 -4.72 4.99
CA THR A 343 -14.63 -3.54 4.33
C THR A 343 -14.22 -2.52 5.40
N PRO A 344 -12.92 -2.17 5.52
CA PRO A 344 -11.77 -2.72 4.78
C PRO A 344 -11.47 -4.19 5.14
N PRO A 345 -10.84 -4.98 4.24
CA PRO A 345 -10.53 -6.40 4.44
C PRO A 345 -9.27 -6.57 5.31
N LEU A 346 -9.38 -6.30 6.61
CA LEU A 346 -8.28 -6.44 7.56
C LEU A 346 -8.29 -7.83 8.19
N ILE A 347 -7.17 -8.54 8.10
CA ILE A 347 -7.07 -9.95 8.53
C ILE A 347 -6.31 -10.06 9.84
N ASP A 348 -6.96 -10.52 10.89
CA ASP A 348 -6.35 -10.75 12.18
C ASP A 348 -5.44 -11.98 12.15
N CYS A 349 -4.21 -11.79 11.67
CA CYS A 349 -3.13 -12.78 11.59
C CYS A 349 -1.77 -12.09 11.81
N ALA A 350 -0.79 -12.85 12.28
CA ALA A 350 0.58 -12.40 12.51
C ALA A 350 1.52 -12.74 11.34
N THR A 351 2.67 -12.07 11.32
CA THR A 351 3.68 -12.26 10.28
C THR A 351 4.54 -13.50 10.53
N TYR A 352 4.61 -14.40 9.56
CA TYR A 352 5.56 -15.52 9.51
C TYR A 352 6.70 -15.22 8.53
N SER A 353 7.95 -15.32 8.99
CA SER A 353 9.15 -15.03 8.18
C SER A 353 10.36 -15.90 8.50
N SER A 354 10.16 -17.02 9.22
CA SER A 354 11.24 -17.91 9.68
C SER A 354 12.22 -18.41 8.60
N PRO A 355 11.79 -18.76 7.36
CA PRO A 355 12.70 -19.34 6.38
C PRO A 355 13.45 -18.28 5.56
N VAL A 356 13.34 -17.00 5.92
CA VAL A 356 13.95 -15.89 5.19
C VAL A 356 14.73 -14.94 6.09
N GLU A 357 15.74 -14.28 5.51
CA GLU A 357 16.52 -13.26 6.18
C GLU A 357 16.91 -12.13 5.21
N ILE A 358 17.20 -10.95 5.76
CA ILE A 358 17.66 -9.80 4.97
C ILE A 358 19.18 -9.88 4.82
N ARG A 359 19.67 -9.87 3.57
CA ARG A 359 21.11 -9.77 3.27
C ARG A 359 21.37 -8.70 2.21
N LYS A 360 22.64 -8.36 1.99
CA LYS A 360 23.05 -7.47 0.89
C LYS A 360 22.86 -8.19 -0.44
N SER A 361 22.29 -7.47 -1.41
CA SER A 361 22.17 -7.89 -2.80
C SER A 361 23.00 -6.97 -3.68
N PRO A 362 24.13 -7.44 -4.23
CA PRO A 362 25.02 -6.62 -5.05
C PRO A 362 24.28 -5.94 -6.22
N GLY A 363 24.39 -4.61 -6.31
CA GLY A 363 23.73 -3.81 -7.36
C GLY A 363 22.22 -3.61 -7.17
N ARG A 364 21.61 -4.16 -6.11
CA ARG A 364 20.17 -4.08 -5.83
C ARG A 364 19.85 -3.71 -4.37
N GLY A 365 20.86 -3.27 -3.62
CA GLY A 365 20.71 -2.86 -2.22
C GLY A 365 20.63 -4.05 -1.25
N ASN A 366 19.46 -4.28 -0.67
CA ASN A 366 19.20 -5.44 0.19
C ASN A 366 18.24 -6.40 -0.53
N GLY A 367 18.32 -7.68 -0.21
CA GLY A 367 17.41 -8.71 -0.71
C GLY A 367 16.91 -9.59 0.44
N LEU A 368 15.82 -10.32 0.22
CA LEU A 368 15.48 -11.47 1.06
C LEU A 368 16.14 -12.73 0.52
N PHE A 369 16.67 -13.56 1.43
CA PHE A 369 17.36 -14.80 1.10
C PHE A 369 16.78 -15.94 1.92
N THR A 370 16.76 -17.15 1.37
CA THR A 370 16.40 -18.36 2.13
C THR A 370 17.44 -18.68 3.20
N THR A 371 17.00 -19.12 4.37
CA THR A 371 17.90 -19.60 5.46
C THR A 371 18.17 -21.10 5.38
N ARG A 372 17.34 -21.84 4.63
CA ARG A 372 17.43 -23.30 4.40
C ARG A 372 16.92 -23.66 3.01
N ASP A 373 17.03 -24.93 2.65
CA ASP A 373 16.38 -25.46 1.46
C ASP A 373 14.85 -25.38 1.61
N VAL A 374 14.17 -25.01 0.52
CA VAL A 374 12.72 -24.82 0.43
C VAL A 374 12.20 -25.52 -0.82
N LYS A 375 11.03 -26.17 -0.73
CA LYS A 375 10.39 -26.84 -1.87
C LYS A 375 9.42 -25.94 -2.61
N ALA A 376 9.20 -26.25 -3.88
CA ALA A 376 8.18 -25.59 -4.69
C ALA A 376 6.80 -25.65 -4.00
N GLY A 377 6.12 -24.51 -3.90
CA GLY A 377 4.82 -24.34 -3.22
C GLY A 377 4.92 -24.07 -1.71
N GLU A 378 6.10 -24.19 -1.11
CA GLU A 378 6.28 -23.96 0.31
C GLU A 378 6.16 -22.46 0.67
N LEU A 379 5.62 -22.19 1.87
CA LEU A 379 5.45 -20.83 2.40
C LEU A 379 6.79 -20.22 2.80
N LEU A 380 7.13 -19.09 2.18
CA LEU A 380 8.35 -18.31 2.48
C LEU A 380 8.07 -17.17 3.46
N LEU A 381 6.94 -16.48 3.26
CA LEU A 381 6.57 -15.29 4.02
C LEU A 381 5.05 -15.16 3.99
N CYS A 382 4.43 -14.88 5.13
CA CYS A 382 3.06 -14.42 5.22
C CYS A 382 3.10 -13.16 6.09
N GLU A 383 3.05 -11.99 5.47
CA GLU A 383 3.33 -10.70 6.12
C GLU A 383 2.06 -9.87 6.25
N LYS A 384 1.85 -9.32 7.45
CA LYS A 384 0.79 -8.34 7.73
C LYS A 384 1.28 -6.96 7.33
N ALA A 385 0.47 -6.21 6.56
CA ALA A 385 0.86 -4.90 6.03
C ALA A 385 1.32 -3.94 7.13
N PHE A 386 2.38 -3.17 6.88
CA PHE A 386 2.72 -2.05 7.75
C PHE A 386 1.68 -0.93 7.63
N SER A 387 1.22 -0.66 6.42
CA SER A 387 0.09 0.21 6.12
C SER A 387 -0.66 -0.35 4.92
N TYR A 388 -1.99 -0.24 4.95
CA TYR A 388 -2.88 -0.76 3.93
C TYR A 388 -4.05 0.21 3.77
N CYS A 389 -4.31 0.60 2.52
CA CYS A 389 -5.41 1.47 2.14
C CYS A 389 -6.28 0.74 1.12
N TYR A 390 -7.50 0.41 1.55
CA TYR A 390 -8.50 -0.20 0.70
C TYR A 390 -9.32 0.86 -0.01
N ILE A 391 -9.39 0.77 -1.34
CA ILE A 391 -10.25 1.58 -2.19
C ILE A 391 -11.13 0.62 -2.98
N ASP A 392 -12.44 0.87 -2.97
CA ASP A 392 -13.40 0.17 -3.81
C ASP A 392 -13.92 1.14 -4.86
N LEU A 393 -13.32 1.16 -6.05
CA LEU A 393 -13.76 2.05 -7.13
C LEU A 393 -15.17 1.75 -7.64
N LYS A 394 -15.81 0.65 -7.19
CA LYS A 394 -17.22 0.36 -7.49
C LYS A 394 -18.17 1.07 -6.52
N ASP A 395 -17.69 1.54 -5.38
CA ASP A 395 -18.47 2.37 -4.45
C ASP A 395 -18.59 3.79 -5.02
N PRO A 396 -19.80 4.29 -5.33
CA PRO A 396 -20.01 5.66 -5.79
C PRO A 396 -19.50 6.73 -4.82
N GLY A 397 -19.32 6.38 -3.54
CA GLY A 397 -18.73 7.25 -2.52
C GLY A 397 -17.20 7.19 -2.43
N ALA A 398 -16.53 6.27 -3.14
CA ALA A 398 -15.08 6.17 -3.11
C ALA A 398 -14.45 7.32 -3.89
N SER A 399 -13.70 8.17 -3.19
CA SER A 399 -12.92 9.24 -3.81
C SER A 399 -11.64 8.65 -4.38
N ALA A 400 -11.58 8.49 -5.71
CA ALA A 400 -10.35 8.14 -6.38
C ALA A 400 -9.41 9.37 -6.36
N ASN A 401 -8.53 9.48 -5.37
CA ASN A 401 -7.57 10.58 -5.30
C ASN A 401 -6.37 10.31 -6.20
N VAL A 402 -5.88 11.36 -6.87
CA VAL A 402 -4.64 11.31 -7.66
C VAL A 402 -3.51 11.90 -6.83
N LEU A 403 -2.43 11.15 -6.70
CA LEU A 403 -1.15 11.64 -6.23
C LEU A 403 -0.30 12.01 -7.45
N MET A 404 0.05 13.28 -7.57
CA MET A 404 0.82 13.83 -8.68
C MET A 404 2.16 14.33 -8.17
N ASN A 405 3.23 13.62 -8.52
CA ASN A 405 4.58 14.05 -8.23
C ASN A 405 5.11 14.94 -9.37
N LEU A 406 5.21 16.24 -9.10
CA LEU A 406 5.62 17.23 -10.10
C LEU A 406 7.11 17.11 -10.46
N PHE A 407 7.93 16.57 -9.56
CA PHE A 407 9.36 16.38 -9.79
C PHE A 407 9.63 15.17 -10.71
N THR A 408 8.98 14.03 -10.43
CA THR A 408 9.14 12.81 -11.25
C THR A 408 8.15 12.72 -12.41
N LYS A 409 7.18 13.64 -12.48
CA LYS A 409 6.05 13.65 -13.43
C LYS A 409 5.21 12.38 -13.40
N LYS A 410 5.18 11.71 -12.24
CA LYS A 410 4.44 10.47 -12.04
C LYS A 410 3.08 10.77 -11.42
N MET A 411 2.04 10.15 -11.95
CA MET A 411 0.68 10.24 -11.43
C MET A 411 0.17 8.84 -11.08
N THR A 412 -0.26 8.66 -9.83
CA THR A 412 -0.88 7.41 -9.37
C THR A 412 -2.26 7.69 -8.80
N ILE A 413 -3.22 6.81 -9.08
CA ILE A 413 -4.61 6.94 -8.58
C ILE A 413 -4.93 5.86 -7.54
N GLY A 414 -5.84 6.18 -6.62
CA GLY A 414 -6.34 5.25 -5.61
C GLY A 414 -5.50 5.26 -4.33
N GLY A 415 -5.27 4.08 -3.75
CA GLY A 415 -4.74 3.90 -2.40
C GLY A 415 -3.37 4.52 -2.17
N SER A 416 -2.58 4.73 -3.23
CA SER A 416 -1.27 5.41 -3.13
C SER A 416 -1.39 6.85 -2.62
N ALA A 417 -2.44 7.59 -2.98
CA ALA A 417 -2.68 8.96 -2.50
C ALA A 417 -3.02 9.01 -0.99
N HIS A 418 -3.65 7.95 -0.48
CA HIS A 418 -4.07 7.83 0.91
C HIS A 418 -2.99 7.18 1.80
N LEU A 419 -2.15 6.33 1.23
CA LEU A 419 -1.03 5.71 1.95
C LEU A 419 -0.04 6.76 2.49
N LEU A 420 0.21 7.84 1.74
CA LEU A 420 1.16 8.86 2.15
C LEU A 420 0.75 9.54 3.48
N PRO A 421 -0.42 10.18 3.61
CA PRO A 421 -0.86 10.75 4.88
C PRO A 421 -0.97 9.69 5.99
N GLN A 422 -1.46 8.48 5.66
CA GLN A 422 -1.58 7.38 6.64
C GLN A 422 -0.22 6.99 7.25
N ILE A 423 0.80 6.79 6.41
CA ILE A 423 2.14 6.40 6.86
C ILE A 423 2.82 7.55 7.59
N VAL A 424 2.71 8.80 7.09
CA VAL A 424 3.28 9.97 7.79
C VAL A 424 2.69 10.10 9.20
N GLN A 425 1.37 9.97 9.35
CA GLN A 425 0.71 10.02 10.65
C GLN A 425 1.07 8.83 11.55
N LYS A 426 1.17 7.62 10.98
CA LYS A 426 1.62 6.43 11.71
C LYS A 426 3.02 6.63 12.28
N LEU A 427 3.97 7.09 11.48
CA LEU A 427 5.34 7.38 11.92
C LEU A 427 5.41 8.54 12.93
N TYR A 428 4.57 9.56 12.77
CA TYR A 428 4.51 10.68 13.70
C TYR A 428 3.99 10.26 15.09
N HIS A 429 3.04 9.32 15.13
CA HIS A 429 2.48 8.80 16.39
C HIS A 429 3.23 7.57 16.94
N ASP A 430 4.03 6.89 16.13
CA ASP A 430 4.93 5.81 16.48
C ASP A 430 6.35 6.03 15.91
N PRO A 431 7.14 6.92 16.53
CA PRO A 431 8.48 7.25 16.05
C PRO A 431 9.46 6.06 16.10
N GLN A 432 9.17 5.02 16.89
CA GLN A 432 10.02 3.83 16.96
C GLN A 432 10.00 3.02 15.65
N SER A 433 8.97 3.20 14.83
CA SER A 433 8.86 2.57 13.51
C SER A 433 9.67 3.27 12.41
N ILE A 434 10.13 4.53 12.63
CA ILE A 434 10.84 5.32 11.62
C ILE A 434 12.10 4.62 11.09
N PRO A 435 13.04 4.12 11.93
CA PRO A 435 14.28 3.53 11.42
C PRO A 435 14.03 2.26 10.59
N MET A 436 13.02 1.46 10.96
CA MET A 436 12.67 0.25 10.21
C MET A 436 12.08 0.58 8.84
N PHE A 437 11.25 1.63 8.76
CA PHE A 437 10.66 2.11 7.52
C PHE A 437 11.72 2.75 6.59
N GLN A 438 12.61 3.58 7.13
CA GLN A 438 13.71 4.23 6.41
C GLN A 438 14.64 3.24 5.69
N LYS A 439 14.82 2.04 6.25
CA LYS A 439 15.60 0.95 5.66
C LYS A 439 15.01 0.37 4.36
N LEU A 440 13.85 0.86 3.91
CA LEU A 440 13.29 0.57 2.57
C LEU A 440 13.73 1.56 1.49
N SER A 441 14.46 2.62 1.86
CA SER A 441 15.02 3.53 0.88
C SER A 441 16.11 2.85 0.05
N HIS A 442 16.05 3.05 -1.27
CA HIS A 442 17.13 2.70 -2.20
C HIS A 442 17.92 3.98 -2.51
N GLY A 443 19.25 3.96 -2.29
CA GLY A 443 20.16 5.03 -2.71
C GLY A 443 20.53 6.10 -1.66
N LYS A 444 20.96 7.28 -2.14
CA LYS A 444 21.52 8.41 -1.36
C LYS A 444 20.42 9.33 -0.79
N HIS A 445 19.57 8.84 0.10
CA HIS A 445 18.80 9.74 0.96
C HIS A 445 19.64 10.00 2.22
N GLU A 446 19.83 11.25 2.61
CA GLU A 446 20.47 11.53 3.89
C GLU A 446 19.56 11.03 5.00
N GLU A 447 20.05 10.09 5.81
CA GLU A 447 19.32 9.64 6.99
C GLU A 447 19.10 10.84 7.92
N LEU A 448 17.90 10.95 8.50
CA LEU A 448 17.63 11.96 9.50
C LEU A 448 18.59 11.76 10.67
N SER A 449 19.40 12.78 10.98
CA SER A 449 20.28 12.79 12.15
C SER A 449 19.57 13.27 13.42
N VAL A 450 18.44 13.97 13.26
CA VAL A 450 17.59 14.49 14.34
C VAL A 450 16.19 13.90 14.17
N PHE A 451 15.72 13.21 15.21
CA PHE A 451 14.44 12.49 15.19
C PHE A 451 13.31 13.22 15.94
N GLU A 452 13.62 14.28 16.69
CA GLU A 452 12.66 15.02 17.50
C GLU A 452 13.02 16.51 17.55
N SER A 453 12.00 17.38 17.50
CA SER A 453 12.10 18.82 17.75
C SER A 453 10.84 19.29 18.46
N ASP A 454 10.97 20.20 19.43
CA ASP A 454 9.82 20.77 20.16
C ASP A 454 8.93 19.71 20.85
N GLY A 455 9.53 18.62 21.33
CA GLY A 455 8.80 17.50 21.95
C GLY A 455 8.01 16.64 20.96
N ARG A 456 8.27 16.76 19.66
CA ARG A 456 7.53 16.10 18.58
C ARG A 456 8.46 15.38 17.61
N PRO A 457 8.09 14.16 17.15
CA PRO A 457 8.86 13.46 16.14
C PRO A 457 8.97 14.24 14.82
N ILE A 458 10.14 14.14 14.19
CA ILE A 458 10.38 14.64 12.84
C ILE A 458 10.08 13.53 11.85
N VAL A 459 9.20 13.81 10.88
CA VAL A 459 8.87 12.88 9.79
C VAL A 459 9.06 13.58 8.46
N ASP A 460 10.01 13.10 7.68
CA ASP A 460 10.23 13.56 6.30
C ASP A 460 9.18 12.91 5.37
N SER A 461 8.12 13.64 5.08
CA SER A 461 7.05 13.26 4.16
C SER A 461 7.53 12.93 2.74
N PHE A 462 8.60 13.57 2.24
CA PHE A 462 9.11 13.29 0.89
C PHE A 462 9.93 12.00 0.84
N MET A 463 10.69 11.71 1.89
CA MET A 463 11.31 10.40 2.07
C MET A 463 10.24 9.29 2.11
N VAL A 464 9.13 9.53 2.82
CA VAL A 464 8.01 8.58 2.88
C VAL A 464 7.40 8.36 1.49
N GLU A 465 7.11 9.43 0.74
CA GLU A 465 6.59 9.34 -0.63
C GLU A 465 7.53 8.56 -1.54
N LYS A 466 8.85 8.85 -1.48
CA LYS A 466 9.85 8.15 -2.27
C LYS A 466 9.91 6.66 -1.95
N ILE A 467 9.79 6.29 -0.67
CA ILE A 467 9.73 4.88 -0.25
C ILE A 467 8.47 4.23 -0.81
N ILE A 468 7.30 4.87 -0.68
CA ILE A 468 6.02 4.37 -1.20
C ILE A 468 6.11 4.13 -2.72
N SER A 469 6.64 5.09 -3.48
CA SER A 469 6.59 5.08 -4.96
C SER A 469 7.31 3.87 -5.60
N ILE A 470 8.27 3.26 -4.90
CA ILE A 470 9.01 2.08 -5.35
C ILE A 470 8.74 0.80 -4.53
N ASN A 471 8.22 0.91 -3.30
CA ASN A 471 8.02 -0.25 -2.41
C ASN A 471 6.56 -0.63 -2.17
N ALA A 472 5.59 0.24 -2.47
CA ALA A 472 4.17 -0.07 -2.31
C ALA A 472 3.70 -1.10 -3.35
N PHE A 473 2.72 -1.91 -2.97
CA PHE A 473 2.09 -2.88 -3.84
C PHE A 473 0.63 -2.50 -4.05
N GLY A 474 0.18 -2.48 -5.30
CA GLY A 474 -1.23 -2.66 -5.61
C GLY A 474 -1.65 -4.07 -5.21
N SER A 475 -2.81 -4.22 -4.61
CA SER A 475 -3.31 -5.53 -4.17
C SER A 475 -4.79 -5.70 -4.44
N PRO A 476 -5.23 -6.86 -4.99
CA PRO A 476 -6.64 -7.19 -5.03
C PRO A 476 -7.14 -7.46 -3.61
N ARG A 477 -8.47 -7.45 -3.43
CA ARG A 477 -9.10 -7.88 -2.18
C ARG A 477 -8.64 -9.28 -1.76
N THR A 478 -8.66 -10.23 -2.70
CA THR A 478 -8.05 -11.56 -2.56
C THR A 478 -7.47 -12.02 -3.90
N SER A 479 -6.34 -12.73 -3.87
CA SER A 479 -5.77 -13.35 -5.07
C SER A 479 -6.61 -14.51 -5.61
N GLN A 480 -7.34 -15.21 -4.73
CA GLN A 480 -8.30 -16.24 -5.11
C GLN A 480 -9.46 -15.67 -5.92
N GLY A 481 -10.07 -14.58 -5.46
CA GLY A 481 -11.16 -13.91 -6.18
C GLY A 481 -10.68 -13.44 -7.55
N PHE A 482 -9.51 -12.79 -7.60
CA PHE A 482 -8.89 -12.37 -8.86
C PHE A 482 -8.62 -13.54 -9.82
N PHE A 483 -8.11 -14.65 -9.29
CA PHE A 483 -7.86 -15.86 -10.06
C PHE A 483 -9.16 -16.44 -10.63
N ASN A 484 -10.22 -16.51 -9.83
CA ASN A 484 -11.53 -16.98 -10.26
C ASN A 484 -12.14 -16.10 -11.35
N ASP A 485 -12.08 -14.77 -11.19
CA ASP A 485 -12.57 -13.82 -12.20
C ASP A 485 -11.84 -13.98 -13.53
N THR A 486 -10.52 -14.17 -13.47
CA THR A 486 -9.68 -14.43 -14.66
C THR A 486 -10.06 -15.74 -15.35
N LEU A 487 -10.31 -16.80 -14.59
CA LEU A 487 -10.78 -18.07 -15.14
C LEU A 487 -12.15 -17.97 -15.78
N VAL A 488 -13.10 -17.27 -15.13
CA VAL A 488 -14.45 -17.05 -15.68
C VAL A 488 -14.37 -16.25 -16.98
N ALA A 489 -13.53 -15.21 -17.04
CA ALA A 489 -13.27 -14.46 -18.27
C ALA A 489 -12.70 -15.37 -19.37
N ALA A 490 -11.72 -16.22 -19.06
CA ALA A 490 -11.14 -17.14 -20.02
C ALA A 490 -12.13 -18.19 -20.55
N LYS A 491 -13.17 -18.54 -19.79
CA LYS A 491 -14.25 -19.46 -20.21
C LYS A 491 -15.29 -18.80 -21.14
N ASN A 492 -15.35 -17.47 -21.23
CA ASN A 492 -16.32 -16.72 -22.05
C ASN A 492 -15.61 -15.93 -23.17
N PRO A 493 -15.44 -16.49 -24.37
CA PRO A 493 -14.74 -15.85 -25.49
C PRO A 493 -15.43 -14.59 -26.05
N SER A 494 -16.66 -14.31 -25.61
CA SER A 494 -17.51 -13.21 -26.07
C SER A 494 -17.33 -11.90 -25.29
N LYS A 495 -16.54 -11.87 -24.20
CA LYS A 495 -16.25 -10.61 -23.47
C LYS A 495 -15.18 -9.80 -24.19
N ASP A 496 -15.38 -8.49 -24.28
CA ASP A 496 -14.44 -7.57 -24.92
C ASP A 496 -13.13 -7.54 -24.10
N PRO A 497 -11.94 -7.60 -24.72
CA PRO A 497 -10.67 -7.36 -24.03
C PRO A 497 -10.64 -6.08 -23.17
N LYS A 498 -11.42 -5.05 -23.51
CA LYS A 498 -11.61 -3.85 -22.68
C LYS A 498 -12.25 -4.15 -21.32
N ASP A 499 -13.20 -5.08 -21.24
CA ASP A 499 -13.81 -5.49 -19.96
C ASP A 499 -12.78 -6.14 -19.01
N ILE A 500 -11.72 -6.76 -19.56
CA ILE A 500 -10.61 -7.36 -18.80
C ILE A 500 -9.62 -6.29 -18.32
N ILE A 501 -9.46 -5.21 -19.07
CA ILE A 501 -8.63 -4.05 -18.72
C ILE A 501 -9.31 -3.23 -17.61
N ASP A 502 -10.61 -2.95 -17.73
CA ASP A 502 -11.41 -2.29 -16.67
C ASP A 502 -11.43 -3.11 -15.36
N MET A 503 -11.42 -4.45 -15.46
CA MET A 503 -11.23 -5.32 -14.30
C MET A 503 -9.84 -5.11 -13.66
N LYS A 504 -8.75 -5.10 -14.44
CA LYS A 504 -7.38 -4.87 -13.91
C LYS A 504 -7.19 -3.51 -13.25
N GLU A 505 -7.82 -2.47 -13.78
CA GLU A 505 -7.75 -1.12 -13.22
C GLU A 505 -8.55 -0.99 -11.91
N THR A 506 -9.70 -1.68 -11.76
CA THR A 506 -10.41 -1.71 -10.47
C THR A 506 -9.71 -2.54 -9.40
N LEU A 507 -8.97 -3.59 -9.80
CA LEU A 507 -8.33 -4.57 -8.89
C LEU A 507 -7.12 -4.03 -8.10
N PHE A 508 -6.41 -3.02 -8.60
CA PHE A 508 -5.21 -2.48 -7.94
C PHE A 508 -5.39 -1.05 -7.41
N SER A 509 -6.65 -0.62 -7.26
CA SER A 509 -7.00 0.64 -6.63
C SER A 509 -6.64 0.67 -5.14
N THR A 510 -6.59 -0.51 -4.49
CA THR A 510 -6.05 -0.70 -3.15
C THR A 510 -4.54 -0.74 -3.18
N SER A 511 -3.87 -0.16 -2.17
CA SER A 511 -2.41 -0.18 -2.05
C SER A 511 -1.96 -0.44 -0.61
N GLY A 512 -0.81 -1.10 -0.45
CA GLY A 512 -0.18 -1.29 0.86
C GLY A 512 1.33 -1.37 0.79
N ILE A 513 1.98 -1.37 1.97
CA ILE A 513 3.42 -1.60 2.11
C ILE A 513 3.69 -2.70 3.14
N TRP A 514 4.57 -3.64 2.77
CA TRP A 514 4.94 -4.82 3.55
C TRP A 514 6.46 -4.82 3.68
N LEU A 515 6.98 -4.59 4.89
CA LEU A 515 8.38 -4.20 5.07
C LEU A 515 9.35 -5.29 4.61
N LEU A 516 9.08 -6.56 4.93
CA LEU A 516 9.94 -7.66 4.48
C LEU A 516 9.76 -7.91 2.98
N ALA A 517 8.52 -8.03 2.51
CA ALA A 517 8.25 -8.37 1.14
C ALA A 517 8.69 -7.29 0.13
N SER A 518 8.69 -6.01 0.52
CA SER A 518 9.26 -4.91 -0.28
C SER A 518 10.77 -5.08 -0.57
N ARG A 519 11.47 -5.98 0.14
CA ARG A 519 12.90 -6.29 -0.08
C ARG A 519 13.14 -7.46 -1.03
N ILE A 520 12.10 -8.11 -1.53
CA ILE A 520 12.26 -9.15 -2.55
C ILE A 520 12.60 -8.47 -3.87
N ASN A 521 13.74 -8.83 -4.47
CA ASN A 521 14.23 -8.15 -5.67
C ASN A 521 13.54 -8.64 -6.96
N HIS A 522 13.72 -7.88 -8.04
CA HIS A 522 13.13 -8.21 -9.32
C HIS A 522 13.83 -9.35 -10.06
N SER A 523 13.05 -10.25 -10.65
CA SER A 523 13.43 -11.03 -11.83
C SER A 523 12.19 -11.30 -12.67
N CYS A 524 12.28 -11.18 -14.01
CA CYS A 524 11.14 -11.48 -14.88
C CYS A 524 10.69 -12.95 -14.77
N SER A 525 11.59 -13.86 -14.39
CA SER A 525 11.34 -15.29 -14.23
C SER A 525 11.46 -15.75 -12.77
N GLY A 526 11.10 -14.90 -11.81
CA GLY A 526 11.36 -15.07 -10.37
C GLY A 526 11.16 -16.47 -9.77
N ASN A 527 11.85 -16.73 -8.65
CA ASN A 527 11.82 -18.00 -7.94
C ASN A 527 10.79 -18.07 -6.80
N CYS A 528 10.06 -16.98 -6.58
CA CYS A 528 8.93 -16.91 -5.68
C CYS A 528 7.81 -16.06 -6.30
N ARG A 529 6.61 -16.13 -5.71
CA ARG A 529 5.45 -15.37 -6.16
C ARG A 529 4.65 -14.87 -4.97
N ARG A 530 4.13 -13.65 -5.10
CA ARG A 530 3.26 -12.99 -4.11
C ARG A 530 1.79 -13.18 -4.44
N SER A 531 0.98 -13.13 -3.40
CA SER A 531 -0.48 -13.22 -3.41
C SER A 531 -1.03 -12.48 -2.19
N PHE A 532 -2.35 -12.25 -2.15
CA PHE A 532 -2.98 -11.41 -1.15
C PHE A 532 -4.27 -12.02 -0.61
N ILE A 533 -4.51 -11.84 0.68
CA ILE A 533 -5.82 -11.97 1.31
C ILE A 533 -5.96 -10.75 2.23
N GLY A 534 -6.76 -9.77 1.82
CA GLY A 534 -6.86 -8.48 2.51
C GLY A 534 -5.48 -7.81 2.67
N ASP A 535 -5.17 -7.39 3.89
CA ASP A 535 -3.89 -6.76 4.23
C ASP A 535 -2.75 -7.75 4.54
N MET A 536 -2.92 -9.03 4.22
CA MET A 536 -1.87 -10.06 4.29
C MET A 536 -1.27 -10.30 2.91
N GLN A 537 0.05 -10.22 2.80
CA GLN A 537 0.80 -10.62 1.61
C GLN A 537 1.45 -11.98 1.85
N ILE A 538 1.12 -12.96 1.00
CA ILE A 538 1.61 -14.33 1.09
C ILE A 538 2.59 -14.57 -0.07
N VAL A 539 3.80 -15.03 0.26
CA VAL A 539 4.85 -15.35 -0.71
C VAL A 539 5.19 -16.83 -0.61
N ARG A 540 5.14 -17.52 -1.75
CA ARG A 540 5.51 -18.93 -1.88
C ARG A 540 6.63 -19.14 -2.88
N ALA A 541 7.44 -20.17 -2.64
CA ALA A 541 8.44 -20.62 -3.57
C ALA A 541 7.77 -21.17 -4.85
N THR A 542 8.24 -20.77 -6.03
CA THR A 542 7.71 -21.28 -7.32
C THR A 542 8.53 -22.45 -7.85
N GLN A 543 9.65 -22.75 -7.21
CA GLN A 543 10.54 -23.86 -7.52
C GLN A 543 11.24 -24.35 -6.26
N ASP A 544 12.01 -25.43 -6.36
CA ASP A 544 12.93 -25.81 -5.29
C ASP A 544 14.05 -24.77 -5.20
N ILE A 545 14.28 -24.23 -4.00
CA ILE A 545 15.24 -23.16 -3.72
C ILE A 545 16.23 -23.66 -2.67
N ALA A 546 17.52 -23.61 -2.98
CA ALA A 546 18.57 -23.97 -2.02
C ALA A 546 18.69 -22.91 -0.91
N ALA A 547 19.25 -23.28 0.23
CA ALA A 547 19.62 -22.35 1.28
C ALA A 547 20.52 -21.21 0.76
N SER A 548 20.43 -20.04 1.37
CA SER A 548 21.20 -18.85 1.00
C SER A 548 20.98 -18.35 -0.42
N THR A 549 19.84 -18.65 -1.04
CA THR A 549 19.48 -18.16 -2.37
C THR A 549 18.62 -16.90 -2.25
N GLU A 550 18.91 -15.87 -3.05
CA GLU A 550 18.09 -14.66 -3.11
C GLU A 550 16.68 -14.97 -3.63
N LEU A 551 15.67 -14.44 -2.96
CA LEU A 551 14.29 -14.48 -3.40
C LEU A 551 14.02 -13.36 -4.40
N LEU A 552 13.42 -13.75 -5.51
CA LEU A 552 13.13 -12.88 -6.64
C LEU A 552 11.70 -13.12 -7.12
N PHE A 553 10.98 -12.04 -7.38
CA PHE A 553 9.68 -12.08 -8.07
C PHE A 553 9.61 -10.98 -9.14
N PHE A 554 8.60 -10.99 -10.00
CA PHE A 554 8.43 -9.92 -10.97
C PHE A 554 7.75 -8.71 -10.32
N TYR A 555 8.29 -7.51 -10.56
CA TYR A 555 7.67 -6.24 -10.10
C TYR A 555 6.47 -5.85 -10.96
N HIS A 556 6.48 -6.30 -12.22
CA HIS A 556 5.40 -6.22 -13.18
C HIS A 556 5.27 -7.59 -13.85
N PRO A 557 4.05 -8.13 -14.01
CA PRO A 557 3.83 -9.39 -14.73
C PRO A 557 4.44 -9.31 -16.14
N PRO A 558 5.25 -10.31 -16.56
CA PRO A 558 5.78 -10.35 -17.91
C PRO A 558 4.64 -10.56 -18.91
N ASN A 559 4.64 -9.81 -20.02
CA ASN A 559 3.68 -10.00 -21.11
C ASN A 559 4.37 -10.62 -22.33
N ALA A 560 3.58 -11.32 -23.15
CA ALA A 560 4.02 -11.78 -24.46
C ALA A 560 4.47 -10.60 -25.33
N LEU A 561 5.50 -10.82 -26.14
CA LEU A 561 6.05 -9.87 -27.11
C LEU A 561 6.71 -8.61 -26.54
N GLU A 562 6.88 -8.50 -25.22
CA GLU A 562 7.60 -7.36 -24.63
C GLU A 562 9.06 -7.29 -25.09
N LEU A 563 9.46 -6.09 -25.52
CA LEU A 563 10.82 -5.79 -25.94
C LEU A 563 11.73 -5.53 -24.73
N TYR A 564 13.04 -5.69 -24.93
CA TYR A 564 14.02 -5.44 -23.88
C TYR A 564 13.92 -4.00 -23.34
N ASP A 565 13.88 -3.00 -24.22
CA ASP A 565 13.86 -1.59 -23.82
C ASP A 565 12.57 -1.20 -23.09
N GLU A 566 11.43 -1.79 -23.45
CA GLU A 566 10.15 -1.59 -22.75
C GLU A 566 10.23 -2.10 -21.31
N VAL A 567 10.82 -3.30 -21.11
CA VAL A 567 10.99 -3.89 -19.78
C VAL A 567 11.95 -3.04 -18.94
N GLN A 568 13.08 -2.60 -19.50
CA GLN A 568 14.02 -1.75 -18.76
C GLN A 568 13.39 -0.38 -18.43
N LYS A 569 12.61 0.22 -19.34
CA LYS A 569 11.89 1.47 -19.09
C LYS A 569 10.92 1.34 -17.91
N LYS A 570 10.16 0.24 -17.83
CA LYS A 570 9.25 -0.04 -16.69
C LYS A 570 10.00 -0.19 -15.35
N LEU A 571 11.24 -0.68 -15.38
CA LEU A 571 12.05 -0.92 -14.17
C LEU A 571 12.96 0.25 -13.79
N GLN A 572 13.06 1.28 -14.64
CA GLN A 572 13.89 2.46 -14.41
C GLN A 572 13.68 3.12 -13.03
N PRO A 573 12.45 3.20 -12.46
CA PRO A 573 12.23 3.81 -11.14
C PRO A 573 13.00 3.15 -9.98
N TRP A 574 13.43 1.89 -10.13
CA TRP A 574 14.20 1.16 -9.12
C TRP A 574 15.72 1.27 -9.31
N ASP A 575 16.19 2.03 -10.31
CA ASP A 575 17.61 2.33 -10.55
C ASP A 575 18.50 1.07 -10.65
N PHE A 576 18.02 0.05 -11.37
CA PHE A 576 18.81 -1.15 -11.71
C PHE A 576 18.51 -1.61 -13.14
N VAL A 577 19.40 -2.43 -13.69
CA VAL A 577 19.21 -3.08 -15.01
C VAL A 577 18.89 -4.55 -14.80
N CYS A 578 17.75 -5.01 -15.35
CA CYS A 578 17.39 -6.42 -15.27
C CYS A 578 18.17 -7.24 -16.30
N ASP A 579 18.97 -8.17 -15.79
CA ASP A 579 19.86 -9.06 -16.55
C ASP A 579 19.47 -10.55 -16.42
N CYS A 580 18.21 -10.82 -16.05
CA CYS A 580 17.69 -12.19 -16.02
C CYS A 580 17.75 -12.84 -17.41
N GLU A 581 17.64 -14.17 -17.46
CA GLU A 581 17.77 -14.93 -18.72
C GLU A 581 16.75 -14.50 -19.79
N MET A 582 15.52 -14.12 -19.41
CA MET A 582 14.53 -13.56 -20.34
C MET A 582 15.00 -12.24 -20.95
N CYS A 583 15.52 -11.31 -20.13
CA CYS A 583 16.04 -10.03 -20.63
C CYS A 583 17.28 -10.22 -21.50
N LYS A 584 18.18 -11.14 -21.14
CA LYS A 584 19.34 -11.50 -21.97
C LYS A 584 18.91 -12.06 -23.33
N GLU A 585 17.87 -12.89 -23.38
CA GLU A 585 17.33 -13.43 -24.62
C GLU A 585 16.67 -12.34 -25.48
N ARG A 586 15.80 -11.51 -24.89
CA ARG A 586 15.18 -10.35 -25.57
C ARG A 586 16.23 -9.45 -26.19
N LYS A 587 17.29 -9.09 -25.44
CA LYS A 587 18.38 -8.23 -25.90
C LYS A 587 19.19 -8.81 -27.06
N LYS A 588 19.35 -10.14 -27.10
CA LYS A 588 20.12 -10.83 -28.14
C LYS A 588 19.31 -11.14 -29.40
N THR A 589 17.98 -11.08 -29.33
CA THR A 589 17.12 -11.49 -30.43
C THR A 589 17.01 -10.36 -31.47
N PRO A 590 17.35 -10.59 -32.75
CA PRO A 590 17.22 -9.56 -33.79
C PRO A 590 15.77 -9.12 -34.01
N THR A 591 15.57 -7.85 -34.37
CA THR A 591 14.24 -7.26 -34.63
C THR A 591 13.43 -8.07 -35.65
N SER A 592 14.05 -8.50 -36.75
CA SER A 592 13.36 -9.31 -37.78
C SER A 592 12.86 -10.66 -37.27
N VAL A 593 13.51 -11.23 -36.26
CA VAL A 593 13.07 -12.48 -35.62
C VAL A 593 11.89 -12.21 -34.68
N LEU A 594 11.87 -11.07 -33.99
CA LEU A 594 10.77 -10.64 -33.13
C LEU A 594 9.52 -10.31 -33.95
N GLU A 595 9.66 -9.57 -35.06
CA GLU A 595 8.57 -9.27 -35.99
C GLU A 595 7.93 -10.55 -36.53
N ARG A 596 8.76 -11.52 -36.94
CA ARG A 596 8.27 -12.82 -37.41
C ARG A 596 7.55 -13.60 -36.32
N ARG A 597 8.04 -13.51 -35.07
CA ARG A 597 7.42 -14.15 -33.90
C ARG A 597 6.05 -13.54 -33.64
N GLU A 598 5.97 -12.21 -33.61
CA GLU A 598 4.75 -11.45 -33.40
C GLU A 598 3.68 -11.78 -34.44
N GLU A 599 4.02 -11.76 -35.73
CA GLU A 599 3.12 -12.12 -36.83
C GLU A 599 2.54 -13.53 -36.62
N CYS A 600 3.41 -14.54 -36.45
CA CYS A 600 2.95 -15.92 -36.30
C CYS A 600 2.15 -16.13 -35.01
N TYR A 601 2.52 -15.43 -33.92
CA TYR A 601 1.87 -15.51 -32.62
C TYR A 601 0.47 -14.92 -32.68
N LYS A 602 0.32 -13.68 -33.16
CA LYS A 602 -0.98 -12.98 -33.24
C LYS A 602 -1.96 -13.75 -34.11
N ASP A 603 -1.53 -14.16 -35.30
CA ASP A 603 -2.35 -14.95 -36.24
C ASP A 603 -2.84 -16.27 -35.60
N LEU A 604 -2.00 -16.94 -34.82
CA LEU A 604 -2.38 -18.19 -34.17
C LEU A 604 -3.34 -17.95 -32.99
N MET A 605 -3.08 -16.94 -32.17
CA MET A 605 -3.94 -16.63 -31.02
C MET A 605 -5.35 -16.22 -31.49
N GLU A 606 -5.46 -15.48 -32.60
CA GLU A 606 -6.74 -15.19 -33.23
C GLU A 606 -7.40 -16.45 -33.78
N HIS A 607 -6.67 -17.25 -34.56
CA HIS A 607 -7.18 -18.48 -35.18
C HIS A 607 -7.62 -19.54 -34.15
N THR A 608 -6.97 -19.60 -32.98
CA THR A 608 -7.35 -20.51 -31.89
C THR A 608 -8.54 -20.02 -31.07
N ARG A 609 -8.93 -18.74 -31.18
CA ARG A 609 -10.18 -18.20 -30.60
C ARG A 609 -11.39 -18.39 -31.51
N ASP A 610 -11.19 -18.53 -32.82
CA ASP A 610 -12.29 -18.76 -33.77
C ASP A 610 -12.92 -20.15 -33.58
N LEU A 611 -14.09 -20.18 -32.93
CA LEU A 611 -14.80 -21.44 -32.63
C LEU A 611 -15.44 -22.08 -33.86
N THR A 612 -15.62 -21.36 -34.97
CA THR A 612 -16.37 -21.85 -36.13
C THR A 612 -15.48 -22.32 -37.28
N ASN A 613 -14.31 -21.70 -37.49
CA ASN A 613 -13.44 -21.99 -38.65
C ASN A 613 -12.02 -22.45 -38.29
N PHE A 614 -11.88 -23.34 -37.29
CA PHE A 614 -10.56 -23.82 -36.89
C PHE A 614 -9.93 -24.81 -37.88
N ASP A 615 -8.91 -24.34 -38.57
CA ASP A 615 -8.00 -25.14 -39.40
C ASP A 615 -6.75 -25.57 -38.61
N ALA A 616 -6.64 -26.87 -38.31
CA ALA A 616 -5.49 -27.45 -37.63
C ALA A 616 -4.18 -27.37 -38.43
N ALA A 617 -4.23 -27.41 -39.77
CA ALA A 617 -3.04 -27.32 -40.62
C ALA A 617 -2.44 -25.91 -40.59
N LYS A 618 -3.30 -24.88 -40.69
CA LYS A 618 -2.90 -23.47 -40.49
C LYS A 618 -2.31 -23.28 -39.09
N ALA A 619 -2.98 -23.78 -38.04
CA ALA A 619 -2.52 -23.66 -36.67
C ALA A 619 -1.12 -24.28 -36.48
N ASN A 620 -0.90 -25.51 -36.98
CA ASN A 620 0.39 -26.19 -36.93
C ASN A 620 1.49 -25.49 -37.76
N ARG A 621 1.13 -24.79 -38.83
CA ARG A 621 2.08 -23.98 -39.60
C ARG A 621 2.54 -22.76 -38.80
N LEU A 622 1.61 -22.03 -38.21
CA LEU A 622 1.88 -20.83 -37.39
C LEU A 622 2.66 -21.18 -36.11
N GLN A 623 2.28 -22.27 -35.43
CA GLN A 623 3.00 -22.79 -34.25
C GLN A 623 4.47 -23.08 -34.57
N ARG A 624 4.75 -23.76 -35.69
CA ARG A 624 6.12 -23.99 -36.15
C ARG A 624 6.83 -22.70 -36.56
N GLY A 625 6.08 -21.70 -37.03
CA GLY A 625 6.59 -20.36 -37.29
C GLY A 625 7.16 -19.73 -36.02
N VAL A 626 6.38 -19.72 -34.93
CA VAL A 626 6.82 -19.23 -33.61
C VAL A 626 8.02 -20.04 -33.09
N GLU A 627 7.94 -21.37 -33.14
CA GLU A 627 9.00 -22.26 -32.64
C GLU A 627 10.36 -22.00 -33.32
N LYS A 628 10.37 -21.73 -34.64
CA LYS A 628 11.58 -21.40 -35.40
C LYS A 628 12.23 -20.08 -35.01
N THR A 629 11.52 -19.19 -34.33
CA THR A 629 12.08 -17.91 -33.85
C THR A 629 12.88 -18.04 -32.55
N TYR A 630 12.89 -19.22 -31.93
CA TYR A 630 13.69 -19.50 -30.75
C TYR A 630 14.91 -20.33 -31.09
N THR A 631 16.03 -20.07 -30.41
CA THR A 631 17.30 -20.78 -30.64
C THR A 631 17.79 -21.52 -29.40
N GLY A 632 18.58 -22.57 -29.63
CA GLY A 632 19.18 -23.40 -28.58
C GLY A 632 18.23 -24.43 -27.97
N LYS A 633 18.76 -25.24 -27.05
CA LYS A 633 18.02 -26.31 -26.38
C LYS A 633 16.90 -25.72 -25.49
N PRO A 634 15.70 -26.32 -25.44
CA PRO A 634 14.57 -25.79 -24.66
C PRO A 634 14.73 -25.86 -23.14
N ALA A 635 15.52 -26.82 -22.63
CA ALA A 635 15.57 -27.10 -21.20
C ALA A 635 15.92 -25.85 -20.35
N LYS A 636 15.09 -25.58 -19.34
CA LYS A 636 15.18 -24.43 -18.42
C LYS A 636 15.08 -23.04 -19.07
N LYS A 637 14.66 -22.95 -20.34
CA LYS A 637 14.44 -21.66 -21.01
C LYS A 637 12.97 -21.28 -20.99
N VAL A 638 12.70 -20.03 -20.67
CA VAL A 638 11.35 -19.46 -20.69
C VAL A 638 11.07 -18.84 -22.06
N ARG A 639 10.07 -19.37 -22.75
CA ARG A 639 9.62 -19.00 -24.09
C ARG A 639 8.13 -18.67 -24.01
N MET A 640 7.81 -17.50 -23.45
CA MET A 640 6.44 -17.08 -23.12
C MET A 640 5.48 -17.24 -24.28
N GLU A 641 5.81 -16.67 -25.45
CA GLU A 641 4.93 -16.74 -26.62
C GLU A 641 4.68 -18.19 -27.05
N LEU A 642 5.71 -19.04 -27.01
CA LEU A 642 5.57 -20.45 -27.37
C LEU A 642 4.75 -21.24 -26.34
N ALA A 643 4.86 -20.92 -25.05
CA ALA A 643 4.06 -21.52 -23.99
C ALA A 643 2.57 -21.21 -24.15
N GLU A 644 2.22 -19.95 -24.43
CA GLU A 644 0.84 -19.53 -24.67
C GLU A 644 0.25 -20.18 -25.93
N VAL A 645 1.04 -20.27 -27.00
CA VAL A 645 0.68 -20.98 -28.24
C VAL A 645 0.36 -22.46 -27.97
N TYR A 646 1.22 -23.15 -27.23
CA TYR A 646 0.99 -24.55 -26.90
C TYR A 646 -0.20 -24.73 -25.95
N ALA A 647 -0.38 -23.85 -24.97
CA ALA A 647 -1.53 -23.86 -24.09
C ALA A 647 -2.83 -23.72 -24.88
N ALA A 648 -2.92 -22.73 -25.78
CA ALA A 648 -4.10 -22.49 -26.62
C ALA A 648 -4.44 -23.70 -27.51
N LEU A 649 -3.44 -24.32 -28.15
CA LEU A 649 -3.64 -25.53 -28.95
C LEU A 649 -4.08 -26.73 -28.09
N GLY A 650 -3.49 -26.90 -26.90
CA GLY A 650 -3.90 -27.92 -25.94
C GLY A 650 -5.36 -27.79 -25.54
N SER A 651 -5.81 -26.56 -25.26
CA SER A 651 -7.21 -26.21 -24.98
C SER A 651 -8.12 -26.61 -26.14
N ARG A 652 -7.74 -26.27 -27.37
CA ARG A 652 -8.55 -26.56 -28.56
C ARG A 652 -8.66 -28.05 -28.83
N TYR A 653 -7.56 -28.79 -28.79
CA TYR A 653 -7.58 -30.23 -29.01
C TYR A 653 -8.42 -30.97 -27.98
N ARG A 654 -8.49 -30.47 -26.74
CA ARG A 654 -9.43 -31.01 -25.77
C ARG A 654 -10.89 -30.81 -26.17
N VAL A 655 -11.26 -29.61 -26.62
CA VAL A 655 -12.63 -29.34 -27.11
C VAL A 655 -12.99 -30.28 -28.27
N ASP A 656 -12.02 -30.60 -29.13
CA ASP A 656 -12.15 -31.58 -30.21
C ASP A 656 -12.09 -33.06 -29.74
N ASN A 657 -12.07 -33.33 -28.43
CA ASN A 657 -11.92 -34.66 -27.82
C ASN A 657 -10.64 -35.44 -28.22
N LYS A 658 -9.55 -34.72 -28.55
CA LYS A 658 -8.23 -35.27 -28.89
C LYS A 658 -7.31 -35.26 -27.68
N ALA A 659 -7.51 -36.20 -26.76
CA ALA A 659 -6.86 -36.22 -25.44
C ALA A 659 -5.33 -36.36 -25.50
N ALA A 660 -4.79 -37.19 -26.41
CA ALA A 660 -3.34 -37.41 -26.52
C ALA A 660 -2.62 -36.17 -27.09
N GLU A 661 -3.19 -35.57 -28.13
CA GLU A 661 -2.69 -34.33 -28.74
C GLU A 661 -2.79 -33.15 -27.76
N SER A 662 -3.89 -33.08 -27.01
CA SER A 662 -4.06 -32.09 -25.94
C SER A 662 -2.96 -32.26 -24.89
N GLY A 663 -2.82 -33.46 -24.30
CA GLY A 663 -1.77 -33.74 -23.30
C GLY A 663 -0.36 -33.40 -23.81
N LYS A 664 -0.06 -33.74 -25.07
CA LYS A 664 1.23 -33.41 -25.70
C LYS A 664 1.47 -31.89 -25.78
N MET A 665 0.47 -31.12 -26.18
CA MET A 665 0.60 -29.66 -26.25
C MET A 665 0.72 -29.05 -24.85
N ILE A 666 -0.02 -29.56 -23.87
CA ILE A 666 0.05 -29.09 -22.49
C ILE A 666 1.44 -29.33 -21.88
N ILE A 667 2.03 -30.50 -22.09
CA ILE A 667 3.41 -30.78 -21.65
C ILE A 667 4.40 -29.81 -22.33
N LYS A 668 4.27 -29.60 -23.65
CA LYS A 668 5.11 -28.64 -24.37
C LYS A 668 4.94 -27.20 -23.87
N ALA A 669 3.75 -26.81 -23.44
CA ALA A 669 3.50 -25.50 -22.85
C ALA A 669 4.28 -25.34 -21.54
N LEU A 670 4.25 -26.36 -20.67
CA LEU A 670 5.03 -26.36 -19.43
C LEU A 670 6.54 -26.36 -19.72
N GLU A 671 7.02 -27.17 -20.66
CA GLU A 671 8.43 -27.15 -21.07
C GLU A 671 8.86 -25.78 -21.60
N ALA A 672 8.00 -25.11 -22.37
CA ALA A 672 8.25 -23.75 -22.86
C ALA A 672 8.25 -22.71 -21.74
N LEU A 673 7.62 -22.96 -20.58
CA LEU A 673 7.77 -22.15 -19.37
C LEU A 673 9.04 -22.47 -18.56
N GLY A 674 9.91 -23.32 -19.10
CA GLY A 674 11.17 -23.71 -18.47
C GLY A 674 11.08 -24.93 -17.56
N TYR A 675 9.92 -25.61 -17.49
CA TYR A 675 9.78 -26.82 -16.69
C TYR A 675 10.61 -27.96 -17.31
N ILE A 676 11.08 -28.88 -16.45
CA ILE A 676 11.55 -30.19 -16.89
C ILE A 676 10.55 -31.22 -16.38
N ILE A 677 9.75 -31.77 -17.30
CA ILE A 677 8.69 -32.72 -16.98
C ILE A 677 8.98 -34.02 -17.70
N VAL A 678 8.99 -35.12 -16.96
CA VAL A 678 8.98 -36.46 -17.52
C VAL A 678 7.54 -36.95 -17.46
N ALA A 679 6.88 -37.06 -18.61
CA ALA A 679 5.49 -37.45 -18.69
C ALA A 679 5.28 -38.48 -19.80
N SER A 680 4.52 -39.52 -19.48
CA SER A 680 4.00 -40.48 -20.44
C SER A 680 2.66 -39.97 -20.96
N LEU A 681 2.40 -40.15 -22.24
CA LEU A 681 1.13 -39.83 -22.89
C LEU A 681 0.21 -41.06 -22.94
N PRO A 682 -1.11 -40.87 -23.18
CA PRO A 682 -2.01 -41.99 -23.45
C PRO A 682 -1.47 -42.88 -24.57
N GLY A 683 -1.22 -44.16 -24.27
CA GLY A 683 -0.64 -45.14 -25.22
C GLY A 683 0.80 -45.58 -24.90
N ASP A 684 1.50 -44.91 -23.98
CA ASP A 684 2.86 -45.29 -23.58
C ASP A 684 2.88 -46.53 -22.66
N SER A 685 3.95 -47.32 -22.78
CA SER A 685 4.10 -48.63 -22.12
C SER A 685 4.36 -48.55 -20.60
N GLN A 686 4.92 -47.45 -20.10
CA GLN A 686 5.10 -47.22 -18.67
C GLN A 686 4.55 -45.85 -18.24
N PRO A 687 3.53 -45.79 -17.37
CA PRO A 687 2.94 -44.54 -16.92
C PRO A 687 3.88 -43.83 -15.94
N HIS A 688 4.30 -42.63 -16.30
CA HIS A 688 5.15 -41.78 -15.49
C HIS A 688 4.72 -40.32 -15.66
N LEU A 689 4.74 -39.55 -14.58
CA LEU A 689 4.54 -38.10 -14.60
C LEU A 689 5.40 -37.54 -13.48
N GLU A 690 6.36 -36.67 -13.74
CA GLU A 690 7.21 -36.09 -12.71
C GLU A 690 7.73 -34.73 -13.15
N VAL A 691 7.50 -33.71 -12.32
CA VAL A 691 8.16 -32.40 -12.45
C VAL A 691 9.53 -32.50 -11.79
N LYS A 692 10.59 -32.57 -12.59
CA LYS A 692 11.99 -32.57 -12.14
C LYS A 692 12.51 -31.16 -11.87
N HIS A 693 11.96 -30.17 -12.55
CA HIS A 693 12.26 -28.77 -12.35
C HIS A 693 11.02 -27.95 -12.65
N TRP A 694 10.66 -27.07 -11.72
CA TRP A 694 9.59 -26.12 -11.88
C TRP A 694 10.09 -24.94 -12.72
N GLY A 695 9.30 -24.51 -13.69
CA GLY A 695 9.56 -23.30 -14.47
C GLY A 695 8.85 -22.08 -13.89
N VAL A 696 8.54 -21.11 -14.74
CA VAL A 696 7.80 -19.92 -14.34
C VAL A 696 6.38 -20.30 -13.93
N ALA A 697 5.96 -19.89 -12.73
CA ALA A 697 4.61 -20.12 -12.24
C ALA A 697 3.67 -19.05 -12.80
N GLU A 698 3.17 -19.24 -14.03
CA GLU A 698 2.18 -18.34 -14.64
C GLU A 698 0.74 -18.60 -14.18
N HIS A 699 -0.14 -17.60 -14.31
CA HIS A 699 -1.54 -17.71 -13.85
C HIS A 699 -2.30 -18.90 -14.46
N TYR A 700 -1.99 -19.31 -15.68
CA TYR A 700 -2.66 -20.43 -16.35
C TYR A 700 -2.02 -21.80 -16.05
N VAL A 701 -0.89 -21.88 -15.33
CA VAL A 701 -0.20 -23.15 -15.01
C VAL A 701 -1.07 -24.12 -14.20
N PRO A 702 -1.80 -23.70 -13.15
CA PRO A 702 -2.69 -24.62 -12.43
C PRO A 702 -3.72 -25.27 -13.35
N TRP A 703 -4.22 -24.48 -14.31
CA TRP A 703 -5.15 -24.96 -15.31
C TRP A 703 -4.51 -25.98 -16.27
N LEU A 704 -3.25 -25.79 -16.69
CA LEU A 704 -2.52 -26.78 -17.49
C LEU A 704 -2.44 -28.14 -16.79
N PHE A 705 -2.08 -28.17 -15.49
CA PHE A 705 -2.05 -29.43 -14.73
C PHE A 705 -3.44 -30.05 -14.57
N LEU A 706 -4.50 -29.26 -14.41
CA LEU A 706 -5.88 -29.76 -14.43
C LEU A 706 -6.24 -30.36 -15.80
N GLN A 707 -5.81 -29.76 -16.91
CA GLN A 707 -6.05 -30.36 -18.23
C GLN A 707 -5.40 -31.74 -18.38
N LEU A 708 -4.24 -31.95 -17.76
CA LEU A 708 -3.60 -33.27 -17.74
C LEU A 708 -4.40 -34.29 -16.93
N THR A 709 -5.16 -33.89 -15.90
CA THR A 709 -6.00 -34.84 -15.15
C THR A 709 -7.04 -35.46 -16.08
N VAL A 710 -7.69 -34.67 -16.95
CA VAL A 710 -8.65 -35.17 -17.95
C VAL A 710 -7.97 -36.09 -18.96
N ALA A 711 -6.78 -35.75 -19.44
CA ALA A 711 -6.03 -36.62 -20.36
C ALA A 711 -5.67 -37.98 -19.73
N TYR A 712 -5.47 -38.03 -18.41
CA TYR A 712 -5.13 -39.25 -17.68
C TYR A 712 -6.34 -39.99 -17.09
N TYR A 713 -7.48 -39.34 -16.89
CA TYR A 713 -8.62 -39.87 -16.14
C TYR A 713 -9.09 -41.23 -16.65
N ALA A 714 -9.25 -41.38 -17.97
CA ALA A 714 -9.73 -42.61 -18.59
C ALA A 714 -8.67 -43.73 -18.67
N HIS A 715 -7.38 -43.40 -18.50
CA HIS A 715 -6.27 -44.28 -18.89
C HIS A 715 -5.32 -44.66 -17.75
N ASN A 716 -5.18 -43.82 -16.71
CA ASN A 716 -4.31 -44.12 -15.59
C ASN A 716 -4.68 -43.33 -14.30
N PRO A 717 -5.33 -43.97 -13.32
CA PRO A 717 -5.70 -43.33 -12.06
C PRO A 717 -4.53 -42.78 -11.24
N ARG A 718 -3.32 -43.37 -11.35
CA ARG A 718 -2.14 -42.88 -10.62
C ARG A 718 -1.61 -41.58 -11.21
N LEU A 719 -1.57 -41.46 -12.54
CA LEU A 719 -1.18 -40.22 -13.21
C LEU A 719 -2.20 -39.10 -12.98
N TYR A 720 -3.49 -39.44 -12.93
CA TYR A 720 -4.56 -38.52 -12.54
C TYR A 720 -4.29 -37.88 -11.17
N GLN A 721 -4.04 -38.69 -10.13
CA GLN A 721 -3.77 -38.18 -8.79
C GLN A 721 -2.50 -37.32 -8.73
N LYS A 722 -1.46 -37.71 -9.48
CA LYS A 722 -0.21 -36.93 -9.53
C LYS A 722 -0.38 -35.60 -10.26
N ALA A 723 -1.19 -35.55 -11.32
CA ALA A 723 -1.56 -34.31 -11.99
C ALA A 723 -2.39 -33.38 -11.07
N ARG A 724 -3.34 -33.93 -10.30
CA ARG A 724 -4.09 -33.16 -9.28
C ARG A 724 -3.17 -32.55 -8.22
N TYR A 725 -2.20 -33.33 -7.73
CA TYR A 725 -1.19 -32.83 -6.80
C TYR A 725 -0.41 -31.63 -7.39
N TYR A 726 0.07 -31.74 -8.63
CA TYR A 726 0.79 -30.63 -9.27
C TYR A 726 -0.11 -29.42 -9.57
N ALA A 727 -1.39 -29.64 -9.86
CA ALA A 727 -2.38 -28.56 -9.94
C ALA A 727 -2.54 -27.82 -8.60
N GLN A 728 -2.64 -28.56 -7.49
CA GLN A 728 -2.73 -27.97 -6.15
C GLN A 728 -1.47 -27.20 -5.76
N VAL A 729 -0.28 -27.77 -6.02
CA VAL A 729 1.00 -27.10 -5.73
C VAL A 729 1.14 -25.81 -6.55
N SER A 730 0.89 -25.86 -7.87
CA SER A 730 0.95 -24.66 -8.71
C SER A 730 -0.13 -23.64 -8.35
N TYR A 731 -1.34 -24.06 -8.00
CA TYR A 731 -2.39 -23.16 -7.51
C TYR A 731 -1.95 -22.40 -6.27
N SER A 732 -1.33 -23.10 -5.31
CA SER A 732 -0.82 -22.46 -4.10
C SER A 732 0.21 -21.37 -4.41
N MET A 733 1.08 -21.56 -5.42
CA MET A 733 2.04 -20.54 -5.86
C MET A 733 1.36 -19.27 -6.38
N ILE A 734 0.18 -19.39 -7.00
CA ILE A 734 -0.54 -18.26 -7.60
C ILE A 734 -1.45 -17.56 -6.58
N VAL A 735 -2.16 -18.34 -5.76
CA VAL A 735 -3.22 -17.85 -4.88
C VAL A 735 -2.76 -17.63 -3.44
N GLY A 736 -1.66 -18.26 -3.03
CA GLY A 736 -1.10 -18.15 -1.67
C GLY A 736 -1.48 -19.31 -0.75
N GLU A 737 -2.39 -20.18 -1.16
CA GLU A 737 -2.81 -21.37 -0.42
C GLU A 737 -3.38 -22.42 -1.38
N GLY A 738 -3.40 -23.69 -0.97
CA GLY A 738 -3.81 -24.82 -1.81
C GLY A 738 -5.11 -25.49 -1.38
N GLU A 739 -5.76 -25.00 -0.33
CA GLU A 739 -6.96 -25.60 0.28
C GLU A 739 -8.20 -25.32 -0.56
N SER A 740 -8.30 -24.12 -1.15
CA SER A 740 -9.50 -23.68 -1.87
C SER A 740 -9.55 -24.01 -3.36
N ILE A 741 -8.53 -24.69 -3.91
CA ILE A 741 -8.49 -25.03 -5.35
C ILE A 741 -9.75 -25.77 -5.80
N TRP A 742 -10.29 -26.67 -4.97
CA TRP A 742 -11.44 -27.50 -5.33
C TRP A 742 -12.77 -26.78 -5.19
N ASP A 743 -12.80 -25.65 -4.47
CA ASP A 743 -13.94 -24.74 -4.45
C ASP A 743 -13.97 -23.86 -5.71
N VAL A 744 -12.80 -23.60 -6.32
CA VAL A 744 -12.68 -22.83 -7.58
C VAL A 744 -12.92 -23.71 -8.80
N PHE A 745 -12.45 -24.96 -8.77
CA PHE A 745 -12.59 -25.90 -9.88
C PHE A 745 -13.58 -27.03 -9.54
N THR A 746 -14.80 -26.66 -9.16
CA THR A 746 -15.86 -27.62 -8.75
C THR A 746 -16.20 -28.68 -9.79
N ASP A 747 -15.95 -28.39 -11.07
CA ASP A 747 -16.27 -29.26 -12.21
C ASP A 747 -15.15 -30.27 -12.56
N TRP A 748 -14.05 -30.38 -11.78
CA TRP A 748 -12.80 -31.09 -12.15
C TRP A 748 -12.31 -32.21 -11.20
#